data_AF-A0A2Z4LWU0-F1
#
_entry.id   AF-A0A2Z4LWU0-F1
#
_cell.length_a   1.000
_cell.length_b   1.000
_cell.length_c   1.000
_cell.angle_alpha   90.00
_cell.angle_beta   90.00
_cell.angle_gamma   90.00
#
_symmetry.space_group_name_H-M   'P 1'
#
loop_
_entity.id
_entity.type
_entity.pdbx_description
1 polymer ?
#
loop_
_entity_poly.entity_id
_entity_poly.type
_entity_poly.pdbx_seq_one_letter_code
_entity_poly.pdbx_strand_id
1 'polypeptide(L)'
;MDQLRIYITGLFLLGLHAAQAQVTNTGEITVVSDTQISSVSDFQNTATGSVNNNGELFLYADYDNGGSFTYLTATGGTVRFQGTSLQQLSGNGTNSFYSAVFDNPTGPIAFELAAAINVANNADFVQGIAKNDGFGGSIQFGPAAGYTNSSNSSYVDGAVQKEGNSAFTFPVGDGGFHRTAAISASDNANAIFASRYILENSNTVYPHNVFLGNVGFIDDMEYWTLDRVQGTSDVGLTLRWDAATTPTELLTADSSEIHIVRWDTAQGAWVDEGGIVNEGNQTVATTAMITGYGVFTLAKVSTDETDTDGDGVPDFAENNAMPPTDPNNPNDYIDTDGDGVPDYVENNTAPGSDPNDENDFMDGDGDGIPDYIEEFGVDTDGDGVPDYIELTDDPATDPNDPNDFTDNDGDGVPDYVETNGDPETDPDDPADFMDTDGDGVPDYIEINGDPSSDPNDPTDFVDTDGDGVPDYVETEGDPATNPNNPTDFADGDGDGVPDYVETEGDPSSNPNDPNDFVDTDGDGVPDYTEINGNPATDPNDSTDFVDTDGDGVPDYVEINGEPSSDPNDPTDFADGDGDGISDYTEGGYIQDDIFIENDLVSKSQPSGFFEIVNIERFPDNTVEIFNRNGIKVFSINGYDNNSRVFRGISDGRATLQNGEGLPTGVYFYIIKYIQEGNGRTRSGYLYIQQ
;
A
#
# COMPACT_ATOMS: atom_id res chain seq x y z
N MET A 1 28.18 -20.86 58.90
CA MET A 1 28.82 -19.63 58.42
C MET A 1 30.15 -20.04 57.80
N ASP A 2 30.08 -20.59 56.59
CA ASP A 2 31.29 -20.86 55.81
C ASP A 2 31.54 -19.65 54.91
N GLN A 3 32.72 -19.07 55.05
CA GLN A 3 33.15 -17.88 54.31
C GLN A 3 33.41 -18.24 52.85
N LEU A 4 32.66 -17.61 51.93
CA LEU A 4 33.04 -17.53 50.53
C LEU A 4 34.27 -16.61 50.41
N ARG A 5 35.39 -17.14 49.92
CA ARG A 5 36.60 -16.37 49.57
C ARG A 5 36.56 -16.09 48.07
N ILE A 6 36.28 -14.84 47.70
CA ILE A 6 36.40 -14.35 46.33
C ILE A 6 37.84 -13.82 46.17
N TYR A 7 38.60 -14.39 45.23
CA TYR A 7 39.91 -13.86 44.83
C TYR A 7 39.70 -12.88 43.68
N ILE A 8 39.69 -11.58 43.97
CA ILE A 8 39.68 -10.53 42.95
C ILE A 8 41.14 -10.21 42.61
N THR A 9 41.56 -10.50 41.38
CA THR A 9 42.89 -10.12 40.88
C THR A 9 42.76 -8.78 40.16
N GLY A 10 42.83 -7.67 40.90
CA GLY A 10 42.81 -6.32 40.33
C GLY A 10 44.20 -5.88 39.87
N LEU A 11 44.38 -5.70 38.56
CA LEU A 11 45.53 -4.98 37.98
C LEU A 11 45.17 -3.48 37.92
N PHE A 12 45.83 -2.65 38.73
CA PHE A 12 45.67 -1.20 38.70
C PHE A 12 46.47 -0.61 37.53
N LEU A 13 45.80 -0.26 36.42
CA LEU A 13 46.31 0.69 35.44
C LEU A 13 45.55 2.02 35.59
N LEU A 14 46.29 3.10 35.84
CA LEU A 14 45.80 4.47 35.82
C LEU A 14 45.57 4.92 34.38
N GLY A 15 44.32 4.77 33.91
CA GLY A 15 43.77 5.46 32.75
C GLY A 15 42.32 5.82 33.06
N LEU A 16 41.98 7.10 33.00
CA LEU A 16 40.59 7.57 33.06
C LEU A 16 39.87 7.12 31.78
N HIS A 17 39.40 5.89 31.77
CA HIS A 17 38.26 5.47 30.95
C HIS A 17 37.12 5.26 31.94
N ALA A 18 35.91 5.71 31.59
CA ALA A 18 34.72 5.34 32.35
C ALA A 18 34.62 3.81 32.31
N ALA A 19 35.12 3.14 33.36
CA ALA A 19 34.95 1.70 33.48
C ALA A 19 33.49 1.50 33.88
N GLN A 20 32.66 1.04 32.95
CA GLN A 20 31.37 0.46 33.32
C GLN A 20 31.69 -0.76 34.21
N ALA A 21 31.12 -0.75 35.41
CA ALA A 21 31.17 -1.94 36.24
C ALA A 21 30.28 -3.00 35.58
N GLN A 22 30.75 -4.24 35.52
CA GLN A 22 29.98 -5.38 35.01
C GLN A 22 30.35 -6.62 35.83
N VAL A 23 29.40 -7.52 36.05
CA VAL A 23 29.65 -8.85 36.59
C VAL A 23 29.76 -9.84 35.42
N THR A 24 30.97 -10.30 35.13
CA THR A 24 31.21 -11.28 34.05
C THR A 24 31.49 -12.66 34.63
N ASN A 25 30.60 -13.63 34.38
CA ASN A 25 30.82 -15.04 34.67
C ASN A 25 31.48 -15.76 33.48
N THR A 26 32.63 -16.37 33.74
CA THR A 26 33.37 -17.22 32.78
C THR A 26 33.50 -18.68 33.24
N GLY A 27 33.00 -19.00 34.43
CA GLY A 27 33.08 -20.31 35.07
C GLY A 27 31.73 -20.73 35.63
N GLU A 28 31.71 -21.33 36.82
CA GLU A 28 30.49 -21.82 37.45
C GLU A 28 30.05 -20.92 38.62
N ILE A 29 28.81 -20.44 38.56
CA ILE A 29 28.09 -19.83 39.68
C ILE A 29 26.99 -20.81 40.11
N THR A 30 27.04 -21.26 41.37
CA THR A 30 25.96 -22.06 41.95
C THR A 30 25.37 -21.32 43.15
N VAL A 31 24.11 -20.90 43.01
CA VAL A 31 23.32 -20.28 44.08
C VAL A 31 22.51 -21.39 44.74
N VAL A 32 22.83 -21.71 45.99
CA VAL A 32 22.12 -22.75 46.75
C VAL A 32 20.87 -22.17 47.42
N SER A 33 19.95 -23.04 47.83
CA SER A 33 18.72 -22.62 48.53
C SER A 33 19.01 -21.79 49.77
N ASP A 34 18.07 -20.90 50.10
CA ASP A 34 18.16 -19.90 51.17
C ASP A 34 19.35 -18.92 51.02
N THR A 35 19.92 -18.78 49.82
CA THR A 35 20.99 -17.82 49.51
C THR A 35 20.47 -16.73 48.59
N GLN A 36 20.82 -15.48 48.90
CA GLN A 36 20.55 -14.32 48.07
C GLN A 36 21.86 -13.82 47.45
N ILE A 37 21.86 -13.56 46.14
CA ILE A 37 22.93 -12.90 45.40
C ILE A 37 22.31 -11.74 44.61
N SER A 38 23.05 -10.65 44.47
CA SER A 38 22.65 -9.53 43.62
C SER A 38 23.77 -9.09 42.67
N SER A 39 23.39 -8.72 41.47
CA SER A 39 24.20 -7.93 40.54
C SER A 39 23.58 -6.55 40.39
N VAL A 40 24.31 -5.51 40.80
CA VAL A 40 23.84 -4.11 40.69
C VAL A 40 24.24 -3.49 39.35
N SER A 41 25.31 -3.97 38.74
CA SER A 41 25.67 -3.68 37.36
C SER A 41 25.18 -4.77 36.43
N ASP A 42 25.40 -4.58 35.14
CA ASP A 42 25.09 -5.55 34.10
C ASP A 42 25.68 -6.92 34.47
N PHE A 43 24.88 -7.95 34.23
CA PHE A 43 25.26 -9.33 34.46
C PHE A 43 25.49 -10.01 33.11
N GLN A 44 26.73 -10.41 32.87
CA GLN A 44 27.12 -11.16 31.69
C GLN A 44 27.52 -12.58 32.08
N ASN A 45 26.81 -13.58 31.57
CA ASN A 45 27.24 -14.96 31.57
C ASN A 45 27.77 -15.32 30.18
N THR A 46 29.10 -15.40 30.06
CA THR A 46 29.75 -15.70 28.78
C THR A 46 29.40 -17.10 28.27
N ALA A 47 29.72 -17.40 27.01
CA ALA A 47 29.46 -18.71 26.40
C ALA A 47 30.08 -19.92 27.14
N THR A 48 31.14 -19.71 27.92
CA THR A 48 31.74 -20.78 28.77
C THR A 48 31.21 -20.78 30.20
N GLY A 49 30.40 -19.78 30.57
CA GLY A 49 29.85 -19.60 31.90
C GLY A 49 28.61 -20.45 32.14
N SER A 50 28.47 -20.93 33.38
CA SER A 50 27.33 -21.69 33.85
C SER A 50 26.79 -21.07 35.14
N VAL A 51 25.47 -20.90 35.21
CA VAL A 51 24.73 -20.49 36.41
C VAL A 51 23.74 -21.59 36.78
N ASN A 52 23.79 -22.03 38.03
CA ASN A 52 22.83 -22.95 38.65
C ASN A 52 22.12 -22.23 39.79
N ASN A 53 20.91 -21.71 39.55
CA ASN A 53 20.18 -20.94 40.57
C ASN A 53 19.12 -21.80 41.29
N ASN A 54 19.34 -22.07 42.58
CA ASN A 54 18.36 -22.66 43.49
C ASN A 54 18.06 -21.74 44.69
N GLY A 55 18.50 -20.48 44.65
CA GLY A 55 18.27 -19.46 45.67
C GLY A 55 17.55 -18.25 45.09
N GLU A 56 17.92 -17.04 45.50
CA GLU A 56 17.38 -15.78 44.97
C GLU A 56 18.49 -14.98 44.29
N LEU A 57 18.35 -14.71 42.98
CA LEU A 57 19.26 -13.88 42.21
C LEU A 57 18.56 -12.57 41.81
N PHE A 58 19.09 -11.44 42.25
CA PHE A 58 18.59 -10.11 41.92
C PHE A 58 19.48 -9.49 40.84
N LEU A 59 18.87 -9.01 39.76
CA LEU A 59 19.53 -8.38 38.62
C LEU A 59 18.93 -6.97 38.47
N TYR A 60 19.71 -5.94 38.84
CA TYR A 60 19.24 -4.56 38.87
C TYR A 60 19.52 -3.77 37.58
N ALA A 61 20.27 -4.35 36.65
CA ALA A 61 20.67 -3.75 35.37
C ALA A 61 20.58 -4.82 34.27
N ASP A 62 21.24 -4.61 33.13
CA ASP A 62 21.10 -5.48 31.96
C ASP A 62 21.54 -6.92 32.24
N TYR A 63 20.91 -7.85 31.53
CA TYR A 63 21.17 -9.28 31.59
C TYR A 63 21.59 -9.77 30.20
N ASP A 64 22.76 -10.36 30.11
CA ASP A 64 23.27 -11.01 28.91
C ASP A 64 23.73 -12.43 29.28
N ASN A 65 23.11 -13.44 28.68
CA ASN A 65 23.51 -14.83 28.87
C ASN A 65 23.80 -15.50 27.53
N GLY A 66 25.08 -15.63 27.19
CA GLY A 66 25.55 -16.48 26.10
C GLY A 66 25.86 -17.92 26.53
N GLY A 67 25.84 -18.22 27.82
CA GLY A 67 26.18 -19.53 28.39
C GLY A 67 24.97 -20.36 28.83
N SER A 68 25.14 -21.14 29.91
CA SER A 68 24.05 -21.94 30.49
C SER A 68 23.52 -21.30 31.78
N PHE A 69 22.22 -21.04 31.86
CA PHE A 69 21.52 -20.68 33.09
C PHE A 69 20.42 -21.72 33.36
N THR A 70 20.56 -22.48 34.45
CA THR A 70 19.63 -23.56 34.81
C THR A 70 19.40 -23.62 36.33
N TYR A 71 18.64 -24.63 36.79
CA TYR A 71 18.42 -24.97 38.18
C TYR A 71 18.55 -26.50 38.36
N LEU A 72 18.89 -26.96 39.57
CA LEU A 72 19.30 -28.37 39.80
C LEU A 72 18.23 -29.20 40.52
N THR A 73 17.32 -28.58 41.26
CA THR A 73 16.42 -29.30 42.19
C THR A 73 14.95 -29.02 41.90
N ALA A 74 14.09 -29.95 42.33
CA ALA A 74 12.63 -29.85 42.24
C ALA A 74 12.02 -28.75 43.13
N THR A 75 12.83 -27.99 43.86
CA THR A 75 12.42 -26.83 44.67
C THR A 75 13.01 -25.51 44.19
N GLY A 76 13.75 -25.51 43.07
CA GLY A 76 14.00 -24.30 42.30
C GLY A 76 14.71 -23.14 42.99
N GLY A 77 14.62 -21.97 42.36
CA GLY A 77 15.11 -20.67 42.79
C GLY A 77 14.42 -19.56 41.98
N THR A 78 14.57 -18.30 42.40
CA THR A 78 13.96 -17.14 41.73
C THR A 78 15.03 -16.27 41.11
N VAL A 79 14.83 -15.89 39.85
CA VAL A 79 15.55 -14.78 39.21
C VAL A 79 14.64 -13.55 39.25
N ARG A 80 15.17 -12.41 39.68
CA ARG A 80 14.42 -11.16 39.82
C ARG A 80 15.09 -10.09 38.96
N PHE A 81 14.42 -9.70 37.89
CA PHE A 81 14.77 -8.53 37.10
C PHE A 81 14.13 -7.32 37.78
N GLN A 82 14.96 -6.53 38.46
CA GLN A 82 14.50 -5.44 39.31
C GLN A 82 15.25 -4.14 38.99
N GLY A 83 14.83 -3.43 37.95
CA GLY A 83 15.49 -2.23 37.46
C GLY A 83 14.93 -0.92 38.04
N THR A 84 15.65 0.17 37.73
CA THR A 84 15.14 1.55 37.79
C THR A 84 15.44 2.32 36.51
N SER A 85 15.76 1.58 35.46
CA SER A 85 15.99 1.99 34.06
C SER A 85 15.50 0.83 33.19
N LEU A 86 15.26 1.08 31.91
CA LEU A 86 15.04 0.01 30.93
C LEU A 86 16.11 -1.07 31.09
N GLN A 87 15.70 -2.34 31.11
CA GLN A 87 16.61 -3.49 31.20
C GLN A 87 16.62 -4.27 29.89
N GLN A 88 17.79 -4.46 29.30
CA GLN A 88 17.95 -5.37 28.17
C GLN A 88 18.16 -6.79 28.68
N LEU A 89 17.29 -7.70 28.23
CA LEU A 89 17.35 -9.12 28.54
C LEU A 89 17.76 -9.87 27.28
N SER A 90 19.04 -10.16 27.16
CA SER A 90 19.69 -10.60 25.93
C SER A 90 20.54 -11.87 26.10
N GLY A 91 21.11 -12.32 24.98
CA GLY A 91 21.99 -13.48 24.90
C GLY A 91 21.29 -14.74 24.40
N ASN A 92 22.04 -15.52 23.62
CA ASN A 92 21.59 -16.72 22.92
C ASN A 92 21.81 -18.03 23.70
N GLY A 93 22.24 -17.91 24.96
CA GLY A 93 22.45 -19.03 25.86
C GLY A 93 21.15 -19.66 26.35
N THR A 94 21.26 -20.74 27.12
CA THR A 94 20.11 -21.37 27.76
C THR A 94 19.64 -20.54 28.94
N ASN A 95 18.39 -20.04 28.93
CA ASN A 95 17.77 -19.34 30.06
C ASN A 95 16.63 -20.15 30.65
N SER A 96 16.93 -21.14 31.48
CA SER A 96 15.92 -21.95 32.18
C SER A 96 15.80 -21.50 33.63
N PHE A 97 14.75 -20.72 33.92
CA PHE A 97 14.43 -20.23 35.25
C PHE A 97 13.36 -21.11 35.89
N TYR A 98 13.51 -21.40 37.18
CA TYR A 98 12.43 -22.05 37.90
C TYR A 98 11.29 -21.05 38.14
N SER A 99 11.58 -19.94 38.80
CA SER A 99 10.68 -18.78 38.88
C SER A 99 11.39 -17.51 38.38
N ALA A 100 10.63 -16.60 37.78
CA ALA A 100 11.08 -15.29 37.34
C ALA A 100 10.19 -14.19 37.93
N VAL A 101 10.75 -13.01 38.19
CA VAL A 101 10.02 -11.82 38.63
C VAL A 101 10.45 -10.65 37.77
N PHE A 102 9.47 -9.96 37.21
CA PHE A 102 9.61 -8.74 36.42
C PHE A 102 9.07 -7.59 37.28
N ASP A 103 9.97 -6.79 37.85
CA ASP A 103 9.65 -5.67 38.75
C ASP A 103 10.48 -4.44 38.38
N ASN A 104 10.03 -3.71 37.36
CA ASN A 104 10.70 -2.49 36.93
C ASN A 104 9.68 -1.39 36.62
N PRO A 105 9.65 -0.27 37.38
CA PRO A 105 8.65 0.77 37.23
C PRO A 105 8.93 1.75 36.08
N THR A 106 9.96 1.52 35.24
CA THR A 106 10.37 2.49 34.23
C THR A 106 9.62 2.35 32.92
N GLY A 107 9.05 3.48 32.46
CA GLY A 107 8.33 3.54 31.19
C GLY A 107 7.12 2.60 31.16
N PRO A 108 6.37 2.59 30.04
CA PRO A 108 5.47 1.48 29.75
C PRO A 108 6.30 0.21 29.50
N ILE A 109 7.24 0.26 28.56
CA ILE A 109 8.21 -0.81 28.28
C ILE A 109 9.38 -0.71 29.25
N ALA A 110 9.55 -1.73 30.07
CA ALA A 110 10.58 -1.78 31.11
C ALA A 110 11.63 -2.87 30.87
N PHE A 111 11.33 -3.84 29.99
CA PHE A 111 12.23 -4.90 29.58
C PHE A 111 12.20 -5.07 28.06
N GLU A 112 13.35 -4.93 27.41
CA GLU A 112 13.55 -5.32 26.01
C GLU A 112 14.05 -6.76 26.00
N LEU A 113 13.24 -7.68 25.49
CA LEU A 113 13.51 -9.11 25.55
C LEU A 113 13.99 -9.63 24.19
N ALA A 114 15.31 -9.76 24.07
CA ALA A 114 15.98 -10.42 22.94
C ALA A 114 16.39 -11.87 23.25
N ALA A 115 16.31 -12.29 24.52
CA ALA A 115 16.62 -13.64 24.95
C ALA A 115 15.38 -14.55 24.96
N ALA A 116 15.56 -15.85 24.64
CA ALA A 116 14.56 -16.87 24.90
C ALA A 116 14.58 -17.29 26.38
N ILE A 117 13.55 -16.93 27.14
CA ILE A 117 13.37 -17.23 28.57
C ILE A 117 12.38 -18.39 28.76
N ASN A 118 12.81 -19.42 29.50
CA ASN A 118 11.97 -20.56 29.87
C ASN A 118 11.66 -20.53 31.35
N VAL A 119 10.38 -20.53 31.72
CA VAL A 119 9.91 -20.49 33.12
C VAL A 119 9.22 -21.80 33.46
N ALA A 120 9.69 -22.48 34.50
CA ALA A 120 9.19 -23.82 34.86
C ALA A 120 8.10 -23.83 35.96
N ASN A 121 7.96 -22.76 36.73
CA ASN A 121 7.01 -22.67 37.85
C ASN A 121 6.16 -21.40 37.83
N ASN A 122 6.74 -20.21 38.03
CA ASN A 122 5.97 -18.96 38.05
C ASN A 122 6.74 -17.78 37.47
N ALA A 123 6.11 -17.01 36.58
CA ALA A 123 6.53 -15.65 36.24
C ALA A 123 5.66 -14.64 36.99
N ASP A 124 6.26 -13.75 37.78
CA ASP A 124 5.54 -12.71 38.51
C ASP A 124 5.72 -11.36 37.80
N PHE A 125 4.66 -10.85 37.18
CA PHE A 125 4.62 -9.57 36.45
C PHE A 125 4.17 -8.47 37.42
N VAL A 126 5.10 -7.92 38.20
CA VAL A 126 4.77 -6.95 39.26
C VAL A 126 4.48 -5.57 38.66
N GLN A 127 5.36 -5.11 37.77
CA GLN A 127 5.28 -3.83 37.08
C GLN A 127 6.30 -3.78 35.93
N GLY A 128 5.96 -3.05 34.87
CA GLY A 128 6.74 -2.92 33.65
C GLY A 128 6.32 -3.93 32.58
N ILE A 129 6.22 -3.48 31.33
CA ILE A 129 5.92 -4.32 30.17
C ILE A 129 7.23 -4.96 29.70
N ALA A 130 7.18 -6.27 29.42
CA ALA A 130 8.26 -6.99 28.77
C ALA A 130 7.95 -7.13 27.28
N LYS A 131 8.66 -6.38 26.44
CA LYS A 131 8.45 -6.38 24.99
C LYS A 131 9.44 -7.33 24.33
N ASN A 132 8.92 -8.34 23.65
CA ASN A 132 9.71 -9.23 22.79
C ASN A 132 9.38 -9.07 21.31
N ASP A 133 8.25 -8.45 21.00
CA ASP A 133 7.94 -7.98 19.66
C ASP A 133 9.00 -6.98 19.16
N GLY A 134 9.49 -7.15 17.93
CA GLY A 134 10.60 -6.38 17.37
C GLY A 134 12.00 -6.68 17.95
N PHE A 135 12.13 -7.55 18.96
CA PHE A 135 13.42 -7.88 19.61
C PHE A 135 13.88 -9.33 19.44
N GLY A 136 13.01 -10.22 18.94
CA GLY A 136 13.34 -11.61 18.61
C GLY A 136 13.46 -12.57 19.81
N GLY A 137 13.23 -12.10 21.05
CA GLY A 137 13.18 -12.96 22.23
C GLY A 137 11.83 -13.65 22.43
N SER A 138 11.73 -14.47 23.48
CA SER A 138 10.47 -15.17 23.80
C SER A 138 10.36 -15.50 25.29
N ILE A 139 9.12 -15.63 25.77
CA ILE A 139 8.83 -16.21 27.09
C ILE A 139 8.04 -17.50 26.91
N GLN A 140 8.64 -18.61 27.31
CA GLN A 140 8.01 -19.93 27.30
C GLN A 140 7.70 -20.41 28.72
N PHE A 141 6.45 -20.79 28.94
CA PHE A 141 5.98 -21.44 30.16
C PHE A 141 6.00 -22.96 30.00
N GLY A 142 6.69 -23.65 30.90
CA GLY A 142 6.74 -25.12 30.90
C GLY A 142 5.40 -25.78 31.28
N PRO A 143 5.33 -27.13 31.30
CA PRO A 143 4.10 -27.90 31.51
C PRO A 143 3.29 -27.54 32.75
N ALA A 144 3.96 -27.24 33.87
CA ALA A 144 3.33 -26.90 35.14
C ALA A 144 3.46 -25.40 35.51
N ALA A 145 3.97 -24.58 34.58
CA ALA A 145 4.25 -23.18 34.85
C ALA A 145 2.98 -22.32 34.72
N GLY A 146 2.88 -21.31 35.58
CA GLY A 146 1.86 -20.26 35.55
C GLY A 146 2.48 -18.88 35.72
N TYR A 147 1.65 -17.88 35.91
CA TYR A 147 2.09 -16.52 36.19
C TYR A 147 1.18 -15.83 37.24
N THR A 148 1.65 -14.71 37.76
CA THR A 148 0.90 -13.86 38.71
C THR A 148 1.03 -12.38 38.37
N ASN A 149 0.06 -11.59 38.82
CA ASN A 149 0.06 -10.12 38.84
C ASN A 149 0.06 -9.37 37.49
N SER A 150 -0.17 -10.05 36.35
CA SER A 150 -0.29 -9.32 35.08
C SER A 150 -1.48 -8.34 35.08
N SER A 151 -1.29 -7.22 34.38
CA SER A 151 -2.21 -6.07 34.34
C SER A 151 -1.83 -5.15 33.18
N ASN A 152 -2.60 -4.08 32.90
CA ASN A 152 -2.22 -3.05 31.91
C ASN A 152 -0.85 -2.39 32.19
N SER A 153 -0.32 -2.50 33.41
CA SER A 153 1.01 -2.01 33.77
C SER A 153 2.11 -3.07 33.75
N SER A 154 1.79 -4.35 33.51
CA SER A 154 2.76 -5.43 33.44
C SER A 154 2.20 -6.65 32.69
N TYR A 155 2.68 -6.85 31.47
CA TYR A 155 2.33 -7.96 30.59
C TYR A 155 3.47 -8.19 29.60
N VAL A 156 3.32 -9.18 28.71
CA VAL A 156 4.23 -9.43 27.60
C VAL A 156 3.67 -8.79 26.32
N ASP A 157 4.41 -7.86 25.75
CA ASP A 157 4.13 -7.23 24.46
C ASP A 157 4.87 -8.04 23.38
N GLY A 158 4.10 -8.89 22.70
CA GLY A 158 4.57 -9.92 21.77
C GLY A 158 4.16 -11.34 22.17
N ALA A 159 4.73 -12.34 21.48
CA ALA A 159 4.29 -13.73 21.60
C ALA A 159 4.76 -14.43 22.89
N VAL A 160 3.84 -15.13 23.54
CA VAL A 160 4.11 -16.00 24.70
C VAL A 160 3.82 -17.46 24.37
N GLN A 161 4.73 -18.36 24.76
CA GLN A 161 4.58 -19.80 24.51
C GLN A 161 4.17 -20.57 25.76
N LYS A 162 3.35 -21.61 25.59
CA LYS A 162 2.98 -22.57 26.63
C LYS A 162 3.20 -23.99 26.15
N GLU A 163 4.09 -24.70 26.85
CA GLU A 163 4.28 -26.13 26.70
C GLU A 163 3.30 -26.91 27.59
N GLY A 164 2.74 -28.01 27.10
CA GLY A 164 2.10 -29.05 27.90
C GLY A 164 0.59 -29.15 27.80
N ASN A 165 0.02 -29.91 28.74
CA ASN A 165 -1.38 -30.36 28.73
C ASN A 165 -2.23 -29.73 29.85
N SER A 166 -1.89 -28.52 30.26
CA SER A 166 -2.66 -27.74 31.24
C SER A 166 -3.35 -26.59 30.54
N ALA A 167 -4.58 -26.26 30.95
CA ALA A 167 -5.21 -25.00 30.55
C ALA A 167 -4.31 -23.82 30.97
N PHE A 168 -4.30 -22.77 30.17
CA PHE A 168 -3.40 -21.64 30.36
C PHE A 168 -4.02 -20.35 29.82
N THR A 169 -3.74 -19.24 30.48
CA THR A 169 -4.10 -17.90 30.03
C THR A 169 -2.80 -17.20 29.66
N PHE A 170 -2.70 -16.62 28.49
CA PHE A 170 -1.50 -15.93 28.03
C PHE A 170 -1.49 -14.51 28.62
N PRO A 171 -0.43 -14.08 29.35
CA PRO A 171 -0.31 -12.75 29.93
C PRO A 171 0.14 -11.71 28.87
N VAL A 172 -0.55 -11.67 27.73
CA VAL A 172 -0.22 -10.84 26.58
C VAL A 172 -0.99 -9.51 26.57
N GLY A 173 -0.47 -8.55 25.83
CA GLY A 173 -1.09 -7.24 25.63
C GLY A 173 -0.31 -6.41 24.61
N ASP A 174 -0.84 -5.24 24.29
CA ASP A 174 -0.29 -4.31 23.31
C ASP A 174 -0.91 -2.92 23.51
N GLY A 175 -0.25 -1.85 23.05
CA GLY A 175 -0.78 -0.49 23.13
C GLY A 175 -1.09 0.01 24.56
N GLY A 176 -0.51 -0.61 25.59
CA GLY A 176 -0.84 -0.33 27.00
C GLY A 176 -2.04 -1.12 27.56
N PHE A 177 -2.61 -2.04 26.78
CA PHE A 177 -3.77 -2.84 27.14
C PHE A 177 -3.40 -4.31 27.32
N HIS A 178 -3.64 -4.84 28.52
CA HIS A 178 -3.49 -6.27 28.78
C HIS A 178 -4.75 -7.03 28.34
N ARG A 179 -4.59 -7.98 27.42
CA ARG A 179 -5.66 -8.62 26.67
C ARG A 179 -5.36 -10.09 26.48
N THR A 180 -5.81 -10.87 27.46
CA THR A 180 -5.47 -12.28 27.54
C THR A 180 -6.26 -13.13 26.54
N ALA A 181 -5.57 -14.03 25.86
CA ALA A 181 -6.16 -15.24 25.30
C ALA A 181 -6.01 -16.40 26.30
N ALA A 182 -6.95 -17.33 26.35
CA ALA A 182 -6.81 -18.55 27.15
C ALA A 182 -7.13 -19.80 26.35
N ILE A 183 -6.35 -20.85 26.58
CA ILE A 183 -6.53 -22.17 25.97
C ILE A 183 -6.98 -23.19 27.00
N SER A 184 -7.84 -24.11 26.58
CA SER A 184 -8.17 -25.29 27.35
C SER A 184 -6.96 -26.23 27.49
N ALA A 185 -7.05 -27.23 28.36
CA ALA A 185 -6.02 -28.25 28.46
C ALA A 185 -5.92 -29.08 27.17
N SER A 186 -4.73 -29.09 26.55
CA SER A 186 -4.39 -30.03 25.47
C SER A 186 -4.35 -31.47 25.98
N ASP A 187 -4.60 -32.47 25.13
CA ASP A 187 -4.43 -33.88 25.46
C ASP A 187 -2.99 -34.38 25.31
N ASN A 188 -2.08 -33.55 24.78
CA ASN A 188 -0.66 -33.85 24.58
C ASN A 188 0.24 -33.07 25.52
N ALA A 189 1.01 -33.80 26.32
CA ALA A 189 1.92 -33.23 27.33
C ALA A 189 3.16 -32.52 26.75
N ASN A 190 3.39 -32.61 25.43
CA ASN A 190 4.50 -31.95 24.74
C ASN A 190 4.00 -30.96 23.66
N ALA A 191 2.71 -30.62 23.66
CA ALA A 191 2.22 -29.58 22.74
C ALA A 191 2.79 -28.22 23.15
N ILE A 192 3.10 -27.37 22.17
CA ILE A 192 3.49 -25.98 22.41
C ILE A 192 2.54 -25.10 21.61
N PHE A 193 1.90 -24.16 22.31
CA PHE A 193 1.07 -23.13 21.71
C PHE A 193 1.71 -21.76 21.94
N ALA A 194 1.67 -20.88 20.95
CA ALA A 194 2.07 -19.49 21.08
C ALA A 194 0.85 -18.60 20.89
N SER A 195 0.74 -17.52 21.65
CA SER A 195 -0.29 -16.52 21.42
C SER A 195 0.27 -15.12 21.61
N ARG A 196 -0.22 -14.20 20.80
CA ARG A 196 0.04 -12.76 20.85
C ARG A 196 -1.31 -12.03 20.81
N TYR A 197 -1.32 -10.82 21.36
CA TYR A 197 -2.40 -9.86 21.17
C TYR A 197 -1.86 -8.68 20.36
N ILE A 198 -2.67 -8.16 19.45
CA ILE A 198 -2.36 -6.99 18.63
C ILE A 198 -3.54 -6.01 18.74
N LEU A 199 -3.23 -4.75 19.03
CA LEU A 199 -4.21 -3.65 19.04
C LEU A 199 -4.11 -2.88 17.73
N GLU A 200 -4.68 -3.46 16.68
CA GLU A 200 -4.65 -2.94 15.32
C GLU A 200 -5.85 -3.47 14.54
N ASN A 201 -6.24 -2.75 13.50
CA ASN A 201 -7.25 -3.22 12.57
C ASN A 201 -6.68 -4.36 11.71
N SER A 202 -7.29 -5.53 11.78
CA SER A 202 -6.87 -6.67 10.96
C SER A 202 -7.34 -6.60 9.51
N ASN A 203 -8.25 -5.69 9.15
CA ASN A 203 -8.88 -5.64 7.83
C ASN A 203 -7.90 -5.40 6.67
N THR A 204 -6.77 -4.73 6.92
CA THR A 204 -5.73 -4.46 5.91
C THR A 204 -5.04 -5.73 5.45
N VAL A 205 -4.84 -6.68 6.36
CA VAL A 205 -4.16 -7.97 6.08
C VAL A 205 -5.15 -9.13 5.93
N TYR A 206 -6.31 -9.03 6.58
CA TYR A 206 -7.33 -10.07 6.63
C TYR A 206 -8.70 -9.44 6.32
N PRO A 207 -9.08 -9.32 5.05
CA PRO A 207 -10.28 -8.60 4.65
C PRO A 207 -11.53 -9.04 5.42
N HIS A 208 -12.24 -8.10 6.04
CA HIS A 208 -13.42 -8.36 6.88
C HIS A 208 -14.70 -8.58 6.08
N ASN A 209 -14.65 -8.36 4.77
CA ASN A 209 -15.74 -8.63 3.84
C ASN A 209 -15.76 -10.06 3.29
N VAL A 210 -14.74 -10.88 3.57
CA VAL A 210 -14.68 -12.28 3.13
C VAL A 210 -14.87 -13.22 4.33
N PHE A 211 -16.04 -13.85 4.42
CA PHE A 211 -16.39 -14.71 5.55
C PHE A 211 -17.35 -15.84 5.17
N LEU A 212 -17.27 -16.95 5.92
CA LEU A 212 -18.13 -18.10 5.77
C LEU A 212 -19.19 -18.16 6.87
N GLY A 213 -20.45 -18.30 6.47
CA GLY A 213 -21.59 -18.41 7.37
C GLY A 213 -22.14 -17.05 7.81
N ASN A 214 -22.58 -16.93 9.05
CA ASN A 214 -23.46 -15.84 9.50
C ASN A 214 -22.68 -14.68 10.14
N VAL A 215 -21.43 -14.47 9.74
CA VAL A 215 -20.58 -13.38 10.26
C VAL A 215 -21.07 -12.05 9.68
N GLY A 216 -21.11 -11.00 10.50
CA GLY A 216 -21.62 -9.68 10.09
C GLY A 216 -20.65 -8.54 10.30
N PHE A 217 -20.26 -8.34 11.56
CA PHE A 217 -19.28 -7.32 11.93
C PHE A 217 -18.12 -8.01 12.62
N ILE A 218 -16.91 -7.84 12.11
CA ILE A 218 -15.67 -8.34 12.68
C ILE A 218 -15.01 -7.20 13.46
N ASP A 219 -14.39 -7.51 14.60
CA ASP A 219 -13.68 -6.51 15.40
C ASP A 219 -12.51 -5.91 14.59
N ASP A 220 -12.65 -4.62 14.28
CA ASP A 220 -11.74 -3.79 13.50
C ASP A 220 -10.74 -3.02 14.36
N MET A 221 -10.67 -3.31 15.67
CA MET A 221 -9.77 -2.61 16.59
C MET A 221 -8.72 -3.53 17.22
N GLU A 222 -9.00 -4.82 17.36
CA GLU A 222 -8.10 -5.76 18.03
C GLU A 222 -8.21 -7.19 17.51
N TYR A 223 -7.10 -7.93 17.57
CA TYR A 223 -7.08 -9.36 17.26
C TYR A 223 -6.01 -10.12 18.05
N TRP A 224 -6.10 -11.45 18.03
CA TRP A 224 -5.16 -12.36 18.68
C TRP A 224 -4.61 -13.35 17.67
N THR A 225 -3.35 -13.74 17.85
CA THR A 225 -2.83 -14.95 17.22
C THR A 225 -2.84 -16.12 18.19
N LEU A 226 -3.06 -17.32 17.67
CA LEU A 226 -2.84 -18.56 18.38
C LEU A 226 -2.25 -19.60 17.41
N ASP A 227 -0.97 -19.92 17.62
CA ASP A 227 -0.24 -20.88 16.80
C ASP A 227 0.00 -22.19 17.53
N ARG A 228 -0.09 -23.30 16.79
CA ARG A 228 0.34 -24.61 17.25
C ARG A 228 1.79 -24.87 16.86
N VAL A 229 2.72 -24.32 17.63
CA VAL A 229 4.18 -24.45 17.42
C VAL A 229 4.66 -25.90 17.46
N GLN A 230 4.07 -26.74 18.32
CA GLN A 230 4.42 -28.16 18.41
C GLN A 230 3.21 -29.03 18.79
N GLY A 231 3.11 -30.20 18.17
CA GLY A 231 2.07 -31.20 18.46
C GLY A 231 0.90 -31.17 17.48
N THR A 232 -0.10 -32.00 17.72
CA THR A 232 -1.27 -32.19 16.83
C THR A 232 -2.59 -32.13 17.62
N SER A 233 -2.55 -31.57 18.82
CA SER A 233 -3.70 -31.53 19.71
C SER A 233 -4.46 -30.24 19.52
N ASP A 234 -5.78 -30.35 19.63
CA ASP A 234 -6.71 -29.24 19.50
C ASP A 234 -7.10 -28.70 20.88
N VAL A 235 -7.41 -27.40 20.96
CA VAL A 235 -7.74 -26.71 22.22
C VAL A 235 -8.95 -25.80 22.01
N GLY A 236 -9.74 -25.56 23.05
CA GLY A 236 -10.74 -24.49 23.05
C GLY A 236 -10.06 -23.17 23.35
N LEU A 237 -10.49 -22.11 22.68
CA LEU A 237 -9.99 -20.75 22.86
C LEU A 237 -10.99 -19.93 23.67
N THR A 238 -10.49 -18.99 24.46
CA THR A 238 -11.28 -18.01 25.18
C THR A 238 -10.62 -16.64 25.08
N LEU A 239 -11.32 -15.68 24.50
CA LEU A 239 -10.88 -14.29 24.35
C LEU A 239 -11.62 -13.39 25.33
N ARG A 240 -11.04 -12.22 25.64
CA ARG A 240 -11.61 -11.24 26.57
C ARG A 240 -11.87 -9.92 25.85
N TRP A 241 -13.09 -9.40 25.96
CA TRP A 241 -13.43 -8.06 25.49
C TRP A 241 -13.27 -7.01 26.59
N ASP A 242 -13.14 -5.74 26.19
CA ASP A 242 -13.00 -4.62 27.10
C ASP A 242 -13.51 -3.34 26.47
N ALA A 243 -14.26 -2.54 27.23
CA ALA A 243 -14.94 -1.36 26.70
C ALA A 243 -13.99 -0.24 26.22
N ALA A 244 -12.68 -0.36 26.49
CA ALA A 244 -11.68 0.59 26.01
C ALA A 244 -11.12 0.29 24.61
N THR A 245 -11.24 -0.96 24.13
CA THR A 245 -10.66 -1.41 22.85
C THR A 245 -11.69 -2.05 21.95
N THR A 246 -12.70 -2.71 22.51
CA THR A 246 -13.72 -3.42 21.72
C THR A 246 -14.75 -2.43 21.14
N PRO A 247 -15.09 -2.52 19.84
CA PRO A 247 -16.07 -1.67 19.17
C PRO A 247 -17.44 -1.62 19.85
N THR A 248 -18.12 -0.48 19.72
CA THR A 248 -19.47 -0.28 20.31
C THR A 248 -20.50 -1.27 19.75
N GLU A 249 -20.33 -1.68 18.48
CA GLU A 249 -21.21 -2.64 17.82
C GLU A 249 -21.22 -3.99 18.57
N LEU A 250 -20.06 -4.48 18.99
CA LEU A 250 -19.94 -5.70 19.81
C LEU A 250 -20.37 -5.49 21.25
N LEU A 251 -20.08 -4.33 21.85
CA LEU A 251 -20.46 -4.02 23.24
C LEU A 251 -21.97 -3.89 23.45
N THR A 252 -22.72 -3.61 22.38
CA THR A 252 -24.18 -3.44 22.41
C THR A 252 -24.96 -4.61 21.83
N ALA A 253 -24.28 -5.57 21.19
CA ALA A 253 -24.85 -6.80 20.66
C ALA A 253 -25.44 -7.69 21.76
N ASP A 254 -26.39 -8.57 21.41
CA ASP A 254 -26.85 -9.60 22.33
C ASP A 254 -25.72 -10.61 22.58
N SER A 255 -25.59 -11.10 23.81
CA SER A 255 -24.61 -12.13 24.17
C SER A 255 -24.67 -13.40 23.30
N SER A 256 -25.80 -13.69 22.65
CA SER A 256 -25.94 -14.81 21.73
C SER A 256 -25.43 -14.54 20.31
N GLU A 257 -25.09 -13.29 20.01
CA GLU A 257 -24.59 -12.82 18.71
C GLU A 257 -23.07 -12.62 18.73
N ILE A 258 -22.39 -12.76 19.88
CA ILE A 258 -20.94 -12.50 19.98
C ILE A 258 -20.18 -13.82 19.93
N HIS A 259 -19.48 -14.05 18.82
CA HIS A 259 -18.69 -15.25 18.56
C HIS A 259 -17.19 -14.94 18.44
N ILE A 260 -16.37 -15.99 18.47
CA ILE A 260 -14.97 -15.92 18.03
C ILE A 260 -14.95 -16.34 16.57
N VAL A 261 -14.31 -15.55 15.72
CA VAL A 261 -14.02 -15.89 14.32
C VAL A 261 -12.52 -16.10 14.13
N ARG A 262 -12.16 -16.88 13.11
CA ARG A 262 -10.78 -17.19 12.76
C ARG A 262 -10.55 -16.99 11.27
N TRP A 263 -9.45 -16.36 10.88
CA TRP A 263 -9.03 -16.35 9.47
C TRP A 263 -8.58 -17.75 9.03
N ASP A 264 -9.16 -18.26 7.95
CA ASP A 264 -8.75 -19.51 7.32
C ASP A 264 -7.94 -19.20 6.06
N THR A 265 -6.62 -19.31 6.17
CA THR A 265 -5.70 -18.99 5.08
C THR A 265 -5.88 -19.88 3.86
N ALA A 266 -6.46 -21.07 4.01
CA ALA A 266 -6.70 -21.96 2.87
C ALA A 266 -8.00 -21.61 2.13
N GLN A 267 -8.85 -20.76 2.69
CA GLN A 267 -10.13 -20.34 2.12
C GLN A 267 -10.19 -18.83 1.88
N GLY A 268 -9.12 -18.09 2.23
CA GLY A 268 -9.12 -16.62 2.19
C GLY A 268 -10.29 -15.98 2.95
N ALA A 269 -10.79 -16.60 4.03
CA ALA A 269 -12.07 -16.19 4.63
C ALA A 269 -12.11 -16.34 6.16
N TRP A 270 -12.91 -15.51 6.83
CA TRP A 270 -13.23 -15.64 8.25
C TRP A 270 -14.26 -16.74 8.53
N VAL A 271 -13.93 -17.64 9.44
CA VAL A 271 -14.78 -18.78 9.84
C VAL A 271 -15.25 -18.61 11.28
N ASP A 272 -16.54 -18.87 11.53
CA ASP A 272 -17.15 -18.86 12.86
C ASP A 272 -16.73 -20.08 13.72
N GLU A 273 -16.02 -19.85 14.82
CA GLU A 273 -15.63 -20.85 15.83
C GLU A 273 -16.63 -20.94 17.00
N GLY A 274 -17.70 -20.15 16.93
CA GLY A 274 -18.78 -20.06 17.90
C GLY A 274 -18.47 -19.17 19.11
N GLY A 275 -19.51 -18.87 19.89
CA GLY A 275 -19.39 -18.03 21.09
C GLY A 275 -20.16 -18.54 22.30
N ILE A 276 -19.47 -18.71 23.43
CA ILE A 276 -20.05 -18.84 24.76
C ILE A 276 -19.64 -17.63 25.59
N VAL A 277 -20.53 -16.65 25.65
CA VAL A 277 -20.31 -15.38 26.35
C VAL A 277 -20.48 -15.53 27.86
N ASN A 278 -19.54 -14.97 28.62
CA ASN A 278 -19.61 -14.79 30.06
C ASN A 278 -19.41 -13.32 30.42
N GLU A 279 -20.52 -12.59 30.53
CA GLU A 279 -20.52 -11.15 30.87
C GLU A 279 -19.80 -10.83 32.18
N GLY A 280 -19.87 -11.72 33.18
CA GLY A 280 -19.27 -11.49 34.49
C GLY A 280 -17.74 -11.45 34.45
N ASN A 281 -17.14 -12.16 33.49
CA ASN A 281 -15.68 -12.19 33.27
C ASN A 281 -15.25 -11.42 32.02
N GLN A 282 -16.21 -10.94 31.23
CA GLN A 282 -16.00 -10.31 29.91
C GLN A 282 -15.28 -11.23 28.92
N THR A 283 -15.64 -12.51 28.88
CA THR A 283 -14.97 -13.49 28.01
C THR A 283 -15.92 -14.21 27.07
N VAL A 284 -15.46 -14.48 25.84
CA VAL A 284 -16.12 -15.36 24.87
C VAL A 284 -15.27 -16.62 24.75
N ALA A 285 -15.87 -17.80 24.80
CA ALA A 285 -15.18 -19.07 24.57
C ALA A 285 -15.73 -19.78 23.34
N THR A 286 -14.87 -20.48 22.59
CA THR A 286 -15.30 -21.29 21.45
C THR A 286 -16.24 -22.40 21.92
N THR A 287 -17.17 -22.82 21.05
CA THR A 287 -18.16 -23.85 21.40
C THR A 287 -17.60 -25.27 21.32
N ALA A 288 -16.52 -25.44 20.55
CA ALA A 288 -15.77 -26.67 20.36
C ALA A 288 -14.25 -26.43 20.47
N MET A 289 -13.47 -27.51 20.35
CA MET A 289 -12.02 -27.39 20.17
C MET A 289 -11.77 -26.87 18.75
N ILE A 290 -10.93 -25.84 18.61
CA ILE A 290 -10.58 -25.27 17.31
C ILE A 290 -9.68 -26.25 16.57
N THR A 291 -9.83 -26.31 15.25
CA THR A 291 -9.01 -27.18 14.39
C THR A 291 -8.06 -26.39 13.48
N GLY A 292 -8.38 -25.12 13.23
CA GLY A 292 -7.48 -24.14 12.63
C GLY A 292 -6.78 -23.27 13.66
N TYR A 293 -5.67 -22.66 13.24
CA TYR A 293 -4.75 -21.83 14.03
C TYR A 293 -4.30 -20.65 13.18
N GLY A 294 -3.78 -19.60 13.80
CA GLY A 294 -3.47 -18.34 13.11
C GLY A 294 -4.19 -17.18 13.80
N VAL A 295 -4.92 -16.38 13.04
CA VAL A 295 -5.57 -15.14 13.50
C VAL A 295 -7.00 -15.38 13.97
N PHE A 296 -7.34 -14.79 15.12
CA PHE A 296 -8.66 -14.85 15.73
C PHE A 296 -9.10 -13.46 16.20
N THR A 297 -10.38 -13.17 16.08
CA THR A 297 -10.97 -12.00 16.72
C THR A 297 -12.42 -12.24 17.13
N LEU A 298 -13.08 -11.23 17.71
CA LEU A 298 -14.49 -11.26 18.02
C LEU A 298 -15.31 -10.81 16.82
N ALA A 299 -16.51 -11.36 16.66
CA ALA A 299 -17.44 -10.89 15.67
C ALA A 299 -18.86 -10.90 16.20
N LYS A 300 -19.69 -10.02 15.63
CA LYS A 300 -21.14 -10.07 15.72
C LYS A 300 -21.63 -10.96 14.59
N VAL A 301 -22.26 -12.07 14.96
CA VAL A 301 -22.91 -13.00 14.05
C VAL A 301 -24.42 -12.79 14.09
N SER A 302 -25.08 -13.03 12.95
CA SER A 302 -26.53 -13.05 12.89
C SER A 302 -27.09 -14.37 13.42
N THR A 303 -28.19 -14.27 14.17
CA THR A 303 -29.03 -15.41 14.53
C THR A 303 -30.15 -15.66 13.52
N ASP A 304 -30.24 -14.81 12.49
CA ASP A 304 -31.16 -14.97 11.38
C ASP A 304 -30.53 -15.89 10.33
N GLU A 305 -31.13 -17.07 10.20
CA GLU A 305 -30.76 -18.11 9.23
C GLU A 305 -31.67 -18.04 7.98
N THR A 306 -32.34 -16.91 7.75
CA THR A 306 -33.08 -16.70 6.50
C THR A 306 -32.09 -16.64 5.38
N ASP A 307 -32.27 -17.56 4.43
CA ASP A 307 -31.57 -17.67 3.17
C ASP A 307 -32.71 -17.74 2.13
N THR A 308 -33.02 -16.58 1.55
CA THR A 308 -34.24 -16.35 0.78
C THR A 308 -34.16 -17.00 -0.60
N ASP A 309 -32.98 -17.12 -1.19
CA ASP A 309 -32.77 -17.75 -2.49
C ASP A 309 -32.24 -19.19 -2.44
N GLY A 310 -31.77 -19.64 -1.27
CA GLY A 310 -31.37 -21.01 -0.98
C GLY A 310 -29.96 -21.35 -1.45
N ASP A 311 -29.08 -20.37 -1.63
CA ASP A 311 -27.70 -20.58 -2.08
C ASP A 311 -26.75 -21.03 -0.94
N GLY A 312 -27.17 -20.89 0.31
CA GLY A 312 -26.42 -21.26 1.50
C GLY A 312 -25.78 -20.10 2.25
N VAL A 313 -25.93 -18.86 1.76
CA VAL A 313 -25.56 -17.62 2.44
C VAL A 313 -26.83 -16.98 3.02
N PRO A 314 -26.87 -16.58 4.31
CA PRO A 314 -28.06 -15.93 4.85
C PRO A 314 -28.21 -14.49 4.35
N ASP A 315 -29.45 -14.04 4.18
CA ASP A 315 -29.83 -12.67 3.78
C ASP A 315 -29.07 -11.59 4.54
N PHE A 316 -28.79 -11.83 5.82
CA PHE A 316 -28.04 -10.88 6.64
C PHE A 316 -26.58 -10.71 6.18
N ALA A 317 -25.89 -11.80 5.82
CA ALA A 317 -24.53 -11.75 5.30
C ALA A 317 -24.51 -10.96 3.99
N GLU A 318 -25.45 -11.25 3.09
CA GLU A 318 -25.61 -10.58 1.79
C GLU A 318 -25.84 -9.07 1.92
N ASN A 319 -26.73 -8.66 2.83
CA ASN A 319 -27.00 -7.24 3.08
C ASN A 319 -25.84 -6.47 3.72
N ASN A 320 -24.90 -7.17 4.37
CA ASN A 320 -23.73 -6.57 5.04
C ASN A 320 -22.42 -6.88 4.32
N ALA A 321 -22.46 -7.57 3.18
CA ALA A 321 -21.31 -7.71 2.31
C ALA A 321 -20.81 -6.33 1.86
N MET A 322 -19.54 -6.24 1.49
CA MET A 322 -18.96 -5.03 0.93
C MET A 322 -18.31 -5.39 -0.42
N PRO A 323 -18.96 -5.06 -1.56
CA PRO A 323 -20.26 -4.37 -1.66
C PRO A 323 -21.46 -5.27 -1.27
N PRO A 324 -22.60 -4.70 -0.81
CA PRO A 324 -23.79 -5.48 -0.47
C PRO A 324 -24.36 -6.23 -1.68
N THR A 325 -24.81 -7.46 -1.48
CA THR A 325 -25.41 -8.32 -2.52
C THR A 325 -26.94 -8.40 -2.39
N ASP A 326 -27.66 -9.00 -3.35
CA ASP A 326 -29.13 -9.12 -3.33
C ASP A 326 -29.56 -10.46 -2.70
N PRO A 327 -30.22 -10.47 -1.53
CA PRO A 327 -30.70 -11.69 -0.86
C PRO A 327 -31.68 -12.58 -1.62
N ASN A 328 -32.01 -12.23 -2.85
CA ASN A 328 -32.89 -12.99 -3.72
C ASN A 328 -32.16 -13.54 -4.95
N ASN A 329 -30.85 -13.30 -5.08
CA ASN A 329 -30.05 -13.70 -6.22
C ASN A 329 -29.09 -14.86 -5.87
N PRO A 330 -29.45 -16.12 -6.19
CA PRO A 330 -28.68 -17.30 -5.79
C PRO A 330 -27.37 -17.49 -6.57
N ASN A 331 -26.92 -16.45 -7.27
CA ASN A 331 -25.65 -16.43 -7.99
C ASN A 331 -24.65 -15.46 -7.37
N ASP A 332 -25.03 -14.72 -6.33
CA ASP A 332 -24.13 -13.76 -5.69
C ASP A 332 -22.99 -14.48 -4.97
N TYR A 333 -23.18 -15.69 -4.43
CA TYR A 333 -22.12 -16.47 -3.78
C TYR A 333 -21.73 -17.77 -4.52
N ILE A 334 -21.81 -17.78 -5.85
CA ILE A 334 -21.16 -18.85 -6.62
C ILE A 334 -19.66 -18.69 -6.43
N ASP A 335 -19.00 -19.77 -6.04
CA ASP A 335 -17.54 -19.94 -5.98
C ASP A 335 -17.25 -21.09 -6.95
N THR A 336 -16.89 -20.74 -8.18
CA THR A 336 -16.84 -21.65 -9.33
C THR A 336 -15.63 -22.58 -9.27
N ASP A 337 -14.49 -22.13 -8.72
CA ASP A 337 -13.27 -22.93 -8.58
C ASP A 337 -13.09 -23.58 -7.19
N GLY A 338 -13.79 -23.10 -6.18
CA GLY A 338 -13.84 -23.66 -4.83
C GLY A 338 -12.73 -23.17 -3.90
N ASP A 339 -12.14 -22.01 -4.17
CA ASP A 339 -11.05 -21.43 -3.38
C ASP A 339 -11.53 -20.67 -2.12
N GLY A 340 -12.84 -20.42 -2.02
CA GLY A 340 -13.47 -19.71 -0.89
C GLY A 340 -13.75 -18.23 -1.14
N VAL A 341 -13.35 -17.69 -2.29
CA VAL A 341 -13.70 -16.36 -2.79
C VAL A 341 -14.87 -16.49 -3.78
N PRO A 342 -15.99 -15.76 -3.59
CA PRO A 342 -17.09 -15.82 -4.54
C PRO A 342 -16.79 -15.12 -5.88
N ASP A 343 -17.28 -15.67 -6.99
CA ASP A 343 -17.14 -15.16 -8.37
C ASP A 343 -17.43 -13.65 -8.47
N TYR A 344 -18.37 -13.10 -7.71
CA TYR A 344 -18.68 -11.66 -7.78
C TYR A 344 -17.58 -10.77 -7.19
N VAL A 345 -16.83 -11.26 -6.20
CA VAL A 345 -15.66 -10.57 -5.63
C VAL A 345 -14.58 -10.59 -6.70
N GLU A 346 -14.28 -11.77 -7.25
CA GLU A 346 -13.31 -11.96 -8.33
C GLU A 346 -13.64 -11.16 -9.60
N ASN A 347 -14.92 -10.92 -9.89
CA ASN A 347 -15.33 -10.11 -11.04
C ASN A 347 -15.34 -8.59 -10.77
N ASN A 348 -15.36 -8.12 -9.51
CA ASN A 348 -15.58 -6.71 -9.18
C ASN A 348 -14.45 -6.02 -8.39
N THR A 349 -13.58 -6.76 -7.70
CA THR A 349 -12.59 -6.14 -6.78
C THR A 349 -11.14 -6.24 -7.24
N ALA A 350 -10.81 -7.04 -8.26
CA ALA A 350 -9.43 -7.25 -8.68
C ALA A 350 -9.30 -7.29 -10.22
N PRO A 351 -8.60 -6.33 -10.85
CA PRO A 351 -8.28 -6.40 -12.27
C PRO A 351 -7.38 -7.61 -12.56
N GLY A 352 -7.95 -8.69 -13.09
CA GLY A 352 -7.18 -9.86 -13.54
C GLY A 352 -7.56 -11.21 -12.92
N SER A 353 -8.38 -11.23 -11.86
CA SER A 353 -8.90 -12.47 -11.28
C SER A 353 -9.91 -13.16 -12.21
N ASP A 354 -9.80 -14.49 -12.33
CA ASP A 354 -10.67 -15.40 -13.06
C ASP A 354 -11.39 -16.32 -12.07
N PRO A 355 -12.73 -16.25 -12.00
CA PRO A 355 -13.55 -17.14 -11.16
C PRO A 355 -13.45 -18.65 -11.43
N ASN A 356 -12.52 -19.08 -12.28
CA ASN A 356 -12.26 -20.47 -12.61
C ASN A 356 -10.83 -20.90 -12.25
N ASP A 357 -10.01 -20.03 -11.66
CA ASP A 357 -8.62 -20.28 -11.31
C ASP A 357 -8.39 -20.29 -9.80
N GLU A 358 -8.40 -21.51 -9.22
CA GLU A 358 -8.17 -21.78 -7.79
C GLU A 358 -6.84 -21.25 -7.20
N ASN A 359 -6.00 -20.62 -8.03
CA ASN A 359 -4.70 -20.08 -7.64
C ASN A 359 -4.69 -18.55 -7.56
N ASP A 360 -5.74 -17.86 -8.02
CA ASP A 360 -5.75 -16.40 -8.07
C ASP A 360 -5.69 -15.78 -6.69
N PHE A 361 -6.07 -16.48 -5.61
CA PHE A 361 -5.92 -15.99 -4.22
C PHE A 361 -4.93 -16.81 -3.38
N MET A 362 -4.04 -17.58 -4.01
CA MET A 362 -2.97 -18.25 -3.27
C MET A 362 -1.90 -17.27 -2.81
N ASP A 363 -1.54 -17.35 -1.54
CA ASP A 363 -0.39 -16.69 -0.93
C ASP A 363 0.71 -17.76 -0.75
N GLY A 364 1.58 -17.84 -1.75
CA GLY A 364 2.58 -18.90 -1.93
C GLY A 364 3.71 -18.82 -0.93
N ASP A 365 3.97 -17.64 -0.38
CA ASP A 365 5.07 -17.40 0.56
C ASP A 365 4.61 -17.13 2.02
N GLY A 366 3.31 -16.90 2.21
CA GLY A 366 2.61 -16.81 3.48
C GLY A 366 2.72 -15.45 4.16
N ASP A 367 2.97 -14.37 3.40
CA ASP A 367 3.19 -13.02 3.91
C ASP A 367 1.91 -12.19 4.08
N GLY A 368 0.77 -12.68 3.57
CA GLY A 368 -0.54 -12.04 3.66
C GLY A 368 -0.96 -11.26 2.40
N ILE A 369 -0.12 -11.20 1.37
CA ILE A 369 -0.47 -10.67 0.05
C ILE A 369 -0.66 -11.85 -0.92
N PRO A 370 -1.77 -11.93 -1.68
CA PRO A 370 -1.92 -12.98 -2.68
C PRO A 370 -0.88 -12.88 -3.82
N ASP A 371 -0.36 -14.02 -4.29
CA ASP A 371 0.66 -14.14 -5.34
C ASP A 371 0.33 -13.31 -6.60
N TYR A 372 -0.96 -13.15 -6.95
CA TYR A 372 -1.37 -12.34 -8.10
C TYR A 372 -1.22 -10.83 -7.89
N ILE A 373 -1.44 -10.33 -6.67
CA ILE A 373 -1.22 -8.92 -6.35
C ILE A 373 0.29 -8.62 -6.45
N GLU A 374 1.12 -9.56 -6.00
CA GLU A 374 2.57 -9.48 -6.15
C GLU A 374 3.04 -9.62 -7.61
N GLU A 375 2.38 -10.46 -8.42
CA GLU A 375 2.75 -10.71 -9.83
C GLU A 375 2.30 -9.57 -10.77
N PHE A 376 1.21 -8.86 -10.44
CA PHE A 376 0.62 -7.85 -11.32
C PHE A 376 0.73 -6.40 -10.84
N GLY A 377 1.15 -6.15 -9.60
CA GLY A 377 1.56 -4.85 -9.04
C GLY A 377 0.86 -3.66 -9.68
N VAL A 378 -0.40 -3.41 -9.29
CA VAL A 378 -1.10 -2.19 -9.70
C VAL A 378 -0.33 -1.00 -9.13
N ASP A 379 -0.09 -0.04 -9.99
CA ASP A 379 0.54 1.25 -9.73
C ASP A 379 -0.48 2.27 -10.28
N THR A 380 -1.32 2.75 -9.36
CA THR A 380 -2.57 3.45 -9.67
C THR A 380 -2.30 4.87 -10.17
N ASP A 381 -1.28 5.54 -9.66
CA ASP A 381 -0.89 6.89 -10.07
C ASP A 381 0.27 6.94 -11.07
N GLY A 382 0.92 5.80 -11.33
CA GLY A 382 1.95 5.65 -12.34
C GLY A 382 3.33 6.12 -11.89
N ASP A 383 3.57 6.24 -10.59
CA ASP A 383 4.84 6.66 -10.01
C ASP A 383 5.88 5.53 -9.94
N GLY A 384 5.58 4.33 -10.44
CA GLY A 384 6.52 3.21 -10.44
C GLY A 384 6.72 2.53 -9.09
N VAL A 385 6.00 2.94 -8.05
CA VAL A 385 5.81 2.23 -6.79
C VAL A 385 4.46 1.52 -6.85
N PRO A 386 4.41 0.19 -6.67
CA PRO A 386 3.12 -0.50 -6.62
C PRO A 386 2.29 -0.08 -5.40
N ASP A 387 0.97 0.06 -5.54
CA ASP A 387 0.04 0.47 -4.48
C ASP A 387 0.23 -0.31 -3.17
N TYR A 388 0.56 -1.60 -3.27
CA TYR A 388 0.76 -2.45 -2.09
C TYR A 388 2.01 -2.07 -1.30
N ILE A 389 3.04 -1.54 -1.95
CA ILE A 389 4.26 -1.06 -1.32
C ILE A 389 3.97 0.24 -0.57
N GLU A 390 3.33 1.21 -1.23
CA GLU A 390 2.95 2.50 -0.65
C GLU A 390 2.07 2.36 0.60
N LEU A 391 1.10 1.44 0.56
CA LEU A 391 0.26 1.12 1.71
C LEU A 391 1.02 0.45 2.86
N THR A 392 2.19 -0.15 2.59
CA THR A 392 3.03 -0.84 3.58
C THR A 392 4.26 -0.06 4.03
N ASP A 393 4.55 1.09 3.42
CA ASP A 393 5.62 1.99 3.85
C ASP A 393 5.38 2.48 5.30
N ASP A 394 6.45 2.90 5.99
CA ASP A 394 6.39 3.45 7.34
C ASP A 394 7.15 4.79 7.40
N PRO A 395 6.44 5.93 7.27
CA PRO A 395 4.98 6.05 7.18
C PRO A 395 4.43 5.60 5.82
N ALA A 396 3.19 5.11 5.80
CA ALA A 396 2.50 4.76 4.56
C ALA A 396 2.29 6.01 3.70
N THR A 397 2.32 5.81 2.38
CA THR A 397 2.11 6.84 1.36
C THR A 397 0.79 6.58 0.60
N ASP A 398 0.31 7.54 -0.21
CA ASP A 398 -1.01 7.50 -0.88
C ASP A 398 -0.92 7.00 -2.34
N PRO A 399 -1.45 5.79 -2.65
CA PRO A 399 -1.40 5.21 -4.00
C PRO A 399 -2.15 5.95 -5.12
N ASN A 400 -2.70 7.12 -4.84
CA ASN A 400 -3.38 7.96 -5.82
C ASN A 400 -2.70 9.32 -5.97
N ASP A 401 -1.62 9.59 -5.25
CA ASP A 401 -0.85 10.81 -5.33
C ASP A 401 0.56 10.49 -5.84
N PRO A 402 0.87 10.76 -7.12
CA PRO A 402 2.15 10.40 -7.74
C PRO A 402 3.35 11.17 -7.18
N ASN A 403 3.17 11.93 -6.10
CA ASN A 403 4.23 12.63 -5.37
C ASN A 403 4.31 12.18 -3.90
N ASP A 404 3.47 11.25 -3.44
CA ASP A 404 3.50 10.68 -2.09
C ASP A 404 4.13 9.30 -2.15
N PHE A 405 5.46 9.25 -2.10
CA PHE A 405 6.25 8.03 -2.04
C PHE A 405 7.46 8.22 -1.11
N THR A 406 8.07 7.11 -0.67
CA THR A 406 9.31 7.17 0.11
C THR A 406 10.49 7.55 -0.78
N ASP A 407 11.06 8.72 -0.52
CA ASP A 407 12.31 9.24 -1.11
C ASP A 407 13.20 9.79 0.02
N ASN A 408 14.20 9.01 0.41
CA ASN A 408 14.96 9.27 1.63
C ASN A 408 16.10 10.29 1.43
N ASP A 409 16.59 10.48 0.21
CA ASP A 409 17.65 11.44 -0.10
C ASP A 409 17.18 12.72 -0.80
N GLY A 410 15.93 12.74 -1.27
CA GLY A 410 15.20 13.89 -1.78
C GLY A 410 15.58 14.26 -3.20
N ASP A 411 15.98 13.28 -4.02
CA ASP A 411 16.36 13.49 -5.41
C ASP A 411 15.20 13.31 -6.42
N GLY A 412 14.03 12.85 -5.95
CA GLY A 412 12.83 12.66 -6.75
C GLY A 412 12.70 11.28 -7.39
N VAL A 413 13.56 10.32 -7.06
CA VAL A 413 13.41 8.90 -7.43
C VAL A 413 12.92 8.10 -6.21
N PRO A 414 11.88 7.27 -6.32
CA PRO A 414 11.43 6.45 -5.19
C PRO A 414 12.46 5.40 -4.74
N ASP A 415 12.64 5.21 -3.44
CA ASP A 415 13.54 4.21 -2.83
C ASP A 415 13.29 2.78 -3.39
N TYR A 416 12.01 2.47 -3.67
CA TYR A 416 11.59 1.20 -4.27
C TYR A 416 12.17 1.00 -5.68
N VAL A 417 12.16 2.06 -6.49
CA VAL A 417 12.67 2.06 -7.87
C VAL A 417 14.19 1.90 -7.86
N GLU A 418 14.90 2.57 -6.96
CA GLU A 418 16.35 2.40 -6.82
C GLU A 418 16.74 1.01 -6.32
N THR A 419 15.94 0.41 -5.43
CA THR A 419 16.26 -0.92 -4.90
C THR A 419 15.96 -2.04 -5.91
N ASN A 420 14.90 -1.90 -6.71
CA ASN A 420 14.38 -2.97 -7.57
C ASN A 420 14.61 -2.76 -9.08
N GLY A 421 14.71 -1.50 -9.53
CA GLY A 421 14.97 -1.11 -10.92
C GLY A 421 16.43 -1.33 -11.32
N ASP A 422 17.39 -0.92 -10.49
CA ASP A 422 18.81 -1.32 -10.58
C ASP A 422 19.45 -1.51 -9.19
N PRO A 423 19.75 -2.75 -8.75
CA PRO A 423 20.34 -3.01 -7.43
C PRO A 423 21.79 -2.48 -7.23
N GLU A 424 22.36 -1.72 -8.17
CA GLU A 424 23.61 -0.98 -8.01
C GLU A 424 23.44 0.47 -7.52
N THR A 425 22.23 1.05 -7.52
CA THR A 425 21.92 2.40 -6.99
C THR A 425 21.70 2.37 -5.46
N ASP A 426 21.90 3.50 -4.77
CA ASP A 426 21.88 3.61 -3.30
C ASP A 426 20.86 4.67 -2.86
N PRO A 427 19.71 4.29 -2.27
CA PRO A 427 18.60 5.22 -1.91
C PRO A 427 18.91 6.18 -0.74
N ASP A 428 20.18 6.33 -0.41
CA ASP A 428 20.70 7.26 0.60
C ASP A 428 21.73 8.25 -0.03
N ASP A 429 21.99 8.18 -1.34
CA ASP A 429 22.95 9.03 -2.08
C ASP A 429 22.30 9.72 -3.30
N PRO A 430 22.00 11.03 -3.22
CA PRO A 430 21.17 11.78 -4.21
C PRO A 430 21.90 12.08 -5.53
N ALA A 431 22.96 11.33 -5.82
CA ALA A 431 23.75 11.36 -7.03
C ALA A 431 24.01 9.95 -7.58
N ASP A 432 23.39 8.93 -6.98
CA ASP A 432 23.58 7.50 -7.30
C ASP A 432 22.28 6.87 -7.83
N PHE A 433 21.69 7.53 -8.83
CA PHE A 433 20.55 7.05 -9.61
C PHE A 433 20.99 6.56 -11.00
N MET A 434 20.10 5.85 -11.71
CA MET A 434 20.32 5.48 -13.10
C MET A 434 20.19 6.71 -14.00
N ASP A 435 21.27 7.06 -14.70
CA ASP A 435 21.35 8.13 -15.71
C ASP A 435 22.15 7.57 -16.91
N THR A 436 21.41 7.01 -17.86
CA THR A 436 21.95 6.21 -18.95
C THR A 436 22.74 7.05 -19.95
N ASP A 437 22.38 8.33 -20.13
CA ASP A 437 23.01 9.20 -21.12
C ASP A 437 23.94 10.28 -20.54
N GLY A 438 23.89 10.49 -19.22
CA GLY A 438 24.78 11.33 -18.44
C GLY A 438 24.44 12.81 -18.49
N ASP A 439 23.18 13.18 -18.75
CA ASP A 439 22.74 14.57 -18.82
C ASP A 439 22.39 15.18 -17.45
N GLY A 440 22.23 14.34 -16.43
CA GLY A 440 21.95 14.73 -15.05
C GLY A 440 20.49 14.60 -14.62
N VAL A 441 19.61 14.05 -15.48
CA VAL A 441 18.25 13.64 -15.14
C VAL A 441 18.22 12.11 -14.95
N PRO A 442 17.53 11.57 -13.93
CA PRO A 442 17.36 10.13 -13.78
C PRO A 442 16.47 9.51 -14.88
N ASP A 443 16.83 8.33 -15.39
CA ASP A 443 16.07 7.56 -16.39
C ASP A 443 14.60 7.38 -15.99
N TYR A 444 14.33 7.22 -14.69
CA TYR A 444 12.99 7.07 -14.15
C TYR A 444 12.13 8.32 -14.43
N ILE A 445 12.67 9.51 -14.21
CA ILE A 445 11.99 10.78 -14.48
C ILE A 445 11.77 10.94 -15.99
N GLU A 446 12.71 10.53 -16.82
CA GLU A 446 12.56 10.57 -18.27
C GLU A 446 11.54 9.55 -18.82
N ILE A 447 11.27 8.46 -18.11
CA ILE A 447 10.28 7.45 -18.53
C ILE A 447 8.86 7.84 -18.07
N ASN A 448 8.74 8.37 -16.85
CA ASN A 448 7.44 8.62 -16.21
C ASN A 448 6.99 10.09 -16.30
N GLY A 449 7.92 11.05 -16.35
CA GLY A 449 7.64 12.49 -16.35
C GLY A 449 7.25 13.08 -17.72
N ASP A 450 7.81 12.59 -18.82
CA ASP A 450 7.41 12.96 -20.19
C ASP A 450 7.36 11.72 -21.12
N PRO A 451 6.20 11.37 -21.71
CA PRO A 451 6.10 10.28 -22.69
C PRO A 451 6.95 10.46 -23.96
N SER A 452 7.55 11.64 -24.16
CA SER A 452 8.35 12.01 -25.33
C SER A 452 9.86 11.93 -25.12
N SER A 453 10.34 11.81 -23.87
CA SER A 453 11.74 11.61 -23.53
C SER A 453 12.23 10.17 -23.79
N ASP A 454 13.52 10.05 -24.10
CA ASP A 454 14.27 8.83 -24.34
C ASP A 454 15.52 8.88 -23.46
N PRO A 455 15.62 8.04 -22.42
CA PRO A 455 16.76 8.00 -21.48
C PRO A 455 18.14 7.69 -22.09
N ASN A 456 18.21 7.59 -23.41
CA ASN A 456 19.44 7.37 -24.16
C ASN A 456 19.82 8.57 -25.04
N ASP A 457 19.04 9.65 -25.06
CA ASP A 457 19.25 10.84 -25.86
C ASP A 457 19.46 12.09 -24.98
N PRO A 458 20.72 12.52 -24.74
CA PRO A 458 21.07 13.57 -23.77
C PRO A 458 20.75 14.99 -24.28
N THR A 459 19.69 15.13 -25.08
CA THR A 459 19.26 16.34 -25.76
C THR A 459 17.75 16.60 -25.70
N ASP A 460 16.97 15.75 -25.06
CA ASP A 460 15.53 15.95 -24.83
C ASP A 460 15.22 16.65 -23.49
N PHE A 461 16.04 16.45 -22.45
CA PHE A 461 15.95 17.11 -21.14
C PHE A 461 17.02 18.19 -20.92
N VAL A 462 17.19 19.08 -21.90
CA VAL A 462 18.10 20.23 -21.74
C VAL A 462 17.46 21.29 -20.84
N ASP A 463 17.99 21.53 -19.65
CA ASP A 463 17.75 22.75 -18.86
C ASP A 463 18.96 23.71 -19.04
N THR A 464 18.83 24.64 -19.98
CA THR A 464 19.92 25.51 -20.41
C THR A 464 20.31 26.54 -19.33
N ASP A 465 19.42 26.89 -18.40
CA ASP A 465 19.67 27.96 -17.43
C ASP A 465 19.69 27.54 -15.95
N GLY A 466 19.32 26.29 -15.66
CA GLY A 466 19.50 25.62 -14.39
C GLY A 466 18.45 26.01 -13.34
N ASP A 467 17.25 26.41 -13.77
CA ASP A 467 16.15 26.76 -12.87
C ASP A 467 15.21 25.60 -12.52
N GLY A 468 15.46 24.42 -13.09
CA GLY A 468 14.71 23.20 -12.82
C GLY A 468 13.53 22.97 -13.76
N VAL A 469 13.32 23.85 -14.74
CA VAL A 469 12.33 23.65 -15.82
C VAL A 469 13.06 23.30 -17.14
N PRO A 470 12.67 22.22 -17.83
CA PRO A 470 13.31 21.86 -19.11
C PRO A 470 13.01 22.88 -20.23
N ASP A 471 13.99 23.08 -21.13
CA ASP A 471 13.91 24.01 -22.26
C ASP A 471 12.64 23.78 -23.11
N TYR A 472 12.15 22.54 -23.24
CA TYR A 472 10.97 22.24 -24.06
C TYR A 472 9.68 22.78 -23.41
N VAL A 473 9.55 22.72 -22.08
CA VAL A 473 8.43 23.30 -21.33
C VAL A 473 8.43 24.83 -21.53
N GLU A 474 9.61 25.43 -21.47
CA GLU A 474 9.80 26.86 -21.75
C GLU A 474 9.63 27.26 -23.22
N THR A 475 9.67 26.31 -24.15
CA THR A 475 9.51 26.59 -25.59
C THR A 475 8.09 26.30 -26.09
N GLU A 476 7.39 25.33 -25.49
CA GLU A 476 6.06 24.86 -25.92
C GLU A 476 4.92 25.24 -24.96
N GLY A 477 5.19 25.41 -23.67
CA GLY A 477 4.17 25.66 -22.63
C GLY A 477 3.64 27.10 -22.57
N ASP A 478 4.51 28.11 -22.69
CA ASP A 478 4.10 29.53 -22.71
C ASP A 478 5.01 30.35 -23.65
N PRO A 479 4.48 31.12 -24.63
CA PRO A 479 5.27 32.05 -25.44
C PRO A 479 6.03 33.16 -24.66
N ALA A 480 5.73 33.35 -23.38
CA ALA A 480 6.34 34.33 -22.50
C ALA A 480 7.59 33.83 -21.75
N THR A 481 7.78 32.52 -21.65
CA THR A 481 8.95 31.90 -21.03
C THR A 481 10.08 31.71 -22.07
N ASN A 482 11.31 31.60 -21.60
CA ASN A 482 12.50 31.55 -22.43
C ASN A 482 13.57 30.68 -21.79
N PRO A 483 14.04 29.61 -22.50
CA PRO A 483 15.03 28.63 -22.05
C PRO A 483 16.45 29.11 -21.73
N ASN A 484 16.63 30.39 -21.45
CA ASN A 484 17.91 30.98 -21.12
C ASN A 484 17.74 32.04 -20.02
N ASN A 485 16.55 32.11 -19.41
CA ASN A 485 16.21 33.06 -18.38
C ASN A 485 15.71 32.34 -17.11
N PRO A 486 16.60 32.12 -16.12
CA PRO A 486 16.34 31.31 -14.92
C PRO A 486 15.46 32.01 -13.88
N THR A 487 14.61 32.92 -14.34
CA THR A 487 13.68 33.71 -13.52
C THR A 487 12.27 33.64 -14.08
N ASP A 488 12.05 32.96 -15.20
CA ASP A 488 10.73 32.84 -15.79
C ASP A 488 9.82 31.99 -14.87
N PHE A 489 10.38 31.11 -14.03
CA PHE A 489 9.65 30.40 -12.97
C PHE A 489 10.01 30.85 -11.55
N ALA A 490 10.57 32.06 -11.40
CA ALA A 490 10.81 32.58 -10.06
C ALA A 490 9.49 32.84 -9.33
N ASP A 491 9.32 32.22 -8.17
CA ASP A 491 8.24 32.49 -7.21
C ASP A 491 8.82 33.31 -6.05
N GLY A 492 8.58 34.62 -6.09
CA GLY A 492 9.20 35.62 -5.24
C GLY A 492 8.72 35.58 -3.79
N ASP A 493 7.52 35.07 -3.54
CA ASP A 493 6.92 35.01 -2.20
C ASP A 493 6.54 33.61 -1.71
N GLY A 494 6.70 32.60 -2.54
CA GLY A 494 6.60 31.18 -2.19
C GLY A 494 5.16 30.70 -2.08
N ASP A 495 4.24 31.31 -2.82
CA ASP A 495 2.82 30.95 -2.82
C ASP A 495 2.43 29.92 -3.88
N GLY A 496 3.40 29.50 -4.72
CA GLY A 496 3.22 28.48 -5.75
C GLY A 496 2.88 29.05 -7.13
N VAL A 497 2.74 30.38 -7.27
CA VAL A 497 2.47 31.03 -8.55
C VAL A 497 3.73 31.76 -9.04
N PRO A 498 4.23 31.49 -10.26
CA PRO A 498 5.39 32.21 -10.78
C PRO A 498 5.13 33.72 -10.94
N ASP A 499 6.14 34.54 -10.63
CA ASP A 499 6.05 36.01 -10.63
C ASP A 499 5.48 36.57 -11.96
N TYR A 500 5.78 35.94 -13.09
CA TYR A 500 5.30 36.40 -14.40
C TYR A 500 3.79 36.19 -14.57
N VAL A 501 3.23 35.09 -14.06
CA VAL A 501 1.80 34.77 -14.10
C VAL A 501 1.04 35.81 -13.30
N GLU A 502 1.53 36.15 -12.11
CA GLU A 502 0.94 37.22 -11.32
C GLU A 502 0.99 38.55 -12.09
N THR A 503 2.15 38.89 -12.66
CA THR A 503 2.34 40.19 -13.34
C THR A 503 1.53 40.34 -14.63
N GLU A 504 1.31 39.26 -15.38
CA GLU A 504 0.56 39.26 -16.65
C GLU A 504 -0.94 38.96 -16.49
N GLY A 505 -1.31 38.08 -15.53
CA GLY A 505 -2.68 37.60 -15.28
C GLY A 505 -3.58 38.60 -14.54
N ASP A 506 -3.05 39.30 -13.53
CA ASP A 506 -3.77 40.40 -12.86
C ASP A 506 -2.89 41.65 -12.74
N PRO A 507 -3.19 42.75 -13.45
CA PRO A 507 -2.49 44.02 -13.30
C PRO A 507 -2.55 44.66 -11.89
N SER A 508 -3.37 44.12 -10.97
CA SER A 508 -3.44 44.51 -9.56
C SER A 508 -2.46 43.78 -8.65
N SER A 509 -1.98 42.60 -9.06
CA SER A 509 -1.16 41.71 -8.25
C SER A 509 0.24 42.29 -7.99
N ASN A 510 0.92 41.72 -7.00
CA ASN A 510 2.26 42.07 -6.60
C ASN A 510 3.02 40.78 -6.32
N PRO A 511 4.00 40.41 -7.16
CA PRO A 511 4.76 39.15 -7.09
C PRO A 511 5.69 38.93 -5.87
N ASN A 512 5.41 39.64 -4.79
CA ASN A 512 6.21 39.63 -3.56
C ASN A 512 5.28 39.76 -2.34
N ASP A 513 3.98 39.58 -2.52
CA ASP A 513 2.96 39.59 -1.48
C ASP A 513 2.12 38.32 -1.61
N PRO A 514 2.36 37.30 -0.75
CA PRO A 514 1.77 35.95 -0.86
C PRO A 514 0.28 35.92 -0.46
N ASN A 515 -0.40 37.06 -0.57
CA ASN A 515 -1.82 37.25 -0.30
C ASN A 515 -2.48 38.14 -1.38
N ASP A 516 -1.79 38.47 -2.47
CA ASP A 516 -2.36 39.28 -3.58
C ASP A 516 -3.01 38.40 -4.65
N PHE A 517 -2.62 37.12 -4.73
CA PHE A 517 -3.27 36.06 -5.48
C PHE A 517 -4.16 35.22 -4.53
N VAL A 518 -5.28 35.80 -4.09
CA VAL A 518 -6.20 35.13 -3.16
C VAL A 518 -7.07 34.14 -3.91
N ASP A 519 -6.93 32.86 -3.56
CA ASP A 519 -7.91 31.79 -3.80
C ASP A 519 -8.51 31.45 -2.41
N THR A 520 -9.69 32.01 -2.14
CA THR A 520 -10.31 31.97 -0.81
C THR A 520 -10.88 30.59 -0.45
N ASP A 521 -11.21 29.76 -1.43
CA ASP A 521 -11.83 28.45 -1.20
C ASP A 521 -10.96 27.24 -1.63
N GLY A 522 -9.84 27.50 -2.31
CA GLY A 522 -8.79 26.52 -2.58
C GLY A 522 -9.07 25.63 -3.79
N ASP A 523 -9.88 26.09 -4.74
CA ASP A 523 -10.24 25.32 -5.94
C ASP A 523 -9.29 25.56 -7.13
N GLY A 524 -8.26 26.39 -6.97
CA GLY A 524 -7.27 26.71 -7.99
C GLY A 524 -7.68 27.86 -8.90
N VAL A 525 -8.87 28.45 -8.72
CA VAL A 525 -9.31 29.64 -9.46
C VAL A 525 -9.21 30.89 -8.57
N PRO A 526 -8.47 31.94 -8.97
CA PRO A 526 -8.33 33.13 -8.14
C PRO A 526 -9.65 33.89 -7.98
N ASP A 527 -9.89 34.45 -6.79
CA ASP A 527 -11.07 35.27 -6.46
C ASP A 527 -11.35 36.35 -7.52
N TYR A 528 -10.29 36.92 -8.11
CA TYR A 528 -10.42 37.92 -9.17
C TYR A 528 -11.07 37.37 -10.43
N THR A 529 -10.67 36.17 -10.86
CA THR A 529 -11.18 35.48 -12.05
C THR A 529 -12.65 35.12 -11.85
N GLU A 530 -13.00 34.64 -10.66
CA GLU A 530 -14.37 34.33 -10.29
C GLU A 530 -15.29 35.56 -10.24
N ILE A 531 -14.84 36.65 -9.62
CA ILE A 531 -15.61 37.90 -9.52
C ILE A 531 -15.80 38.56 -10.89
N ASN A 532 -14.81 38.46 -11.78
CA ASN A 532 -14.79 39.14 -13.08
C ASN A 532 -15.11 38.23 -14.28
N GLY A 533 -15.32 36.94 -14.02
CA GLY A 533 -15.71 35.92 -14.99
C GLY A 533 -17.08 36.18 -15.62
N ASN A 534 -17.40 35.42 -16.67
CA ASN A 534 -18.72 35.48 -17.30
C ASN A 534 -19.21 34.07 -17.69
N PRO A 535 -20.03 33.42 -16.85
CA PRO A 535 -20.65 33.98 -15.65
C PRO A 535 -19.65 34.22 -14.52
N ALA A 536 -19.97 35.15 -13.62
CA ALA A 536 -19.21 35.34 -12.39
C ALA A 536 -19.67 34.30 -11.35
N THR A 537 -18.73 33.71 -10.62
CA THR A 537 -18.89 32.68 -9.58
C THR A 537 -18.67 33.26 -8.18
N ASP A 538 -18.84 32.46 -7.10
CA ASP A 538 -18.61 32.89 -5.71
C ASP A 538 -17.25 32.41 -5.19
N PRO A 539 -16.31 33.33 -4.87
CA PRO A 539 -14.99 33.01 -4.31
C PRO A 539 -14.96 32.44 -2.89
N ASN A 540 -16.01 31.77 -2.46
CA ASN A 540 -16.04 31.09 -1.16
C ASN A 540 -16.73 29.73 -1.30
N ASP A 541 -16.90 29.27 -2.54
CA ASP A 541 -17.63 28.08 -2.92
C ASP A 541 -16.78 27.27 -3.90
N SER A 542 -15.90 26.44 -3.34
CA SER A 542 -14.99 25.54 -4.05
C SER A 542 -15.71 24.49 -4.92
N THR A 543 -17.04 24.58 -5.06
CA THR A 543 -17.85 23.70 -5.92
C THR A 543 -18.27 24.38 -7.21
N ASP A 544 -18.05 25.68 -7.35
CA ASP A 544 -18.37 26.43 -8.57
C ASP A 544 -17.38 26.14 -9.71
N PHE A 545 -16.22 25.53 -9.48
CA PHE A 545 -15.28 25.10 -10.53
C PHE A 545 -14.90 23.60 -10.49
N VAL A 546 -15.63 22.79 -9.71
CA VAL A 546 -15.45 21.34 -9.74
C VAL A 546 -15.72 20.84 -11.16
N ASP A 547 -14.76 20.09 -11.69
CA ASP A 547 -14.84 19.33 -12.94
C ASP A 547 -14.74 17.86 -12.53
N THR A 548 -15.89 17.26 -12.26
CA THR A 548 -16.00 15.94 -11.62
C THR A 548 -15.50 14.82 -12.55
N ASP A 549 -15.47 15.02 -13.86
CA ASP A 549 -15.02 14.03 -14.83
C ASP A 549 -13.73 14.38 -15.59
N GLY A 550 -13.21 15.60 -15.39
CA GLY A 550 -11.90 16.03 -15.88
C GLY A 550 -11.86 16.35 -17.37
N ASP A 551 -13.00 16.67 -17.99
CA ASP A 551 -13.09 16.96 -19.42
C ASP A 551 -12.74 18.41 -19.79
N GLY A 552 -12.47 19.26 -18.79
CA GLY A 552 -12.13 20.68 -18.93
C GLY A 552 -13.33 21.61 -18.84
N VAL A 553 -14.54 21.10 -18.61
CA VAL A 553 -15.77 21.88 -18.42
C VAL A 553 -16.29 21.72 -16.98
N PRO A 554 -16.33 22.78 -16.16
CA PRO A 554 -16.83 22.65 -14.79
C PRO A 554 -18.29 22.21 -14.69
N ASP A 555 -18.62 21.39 -13.69
CA ASP A 555 -19.93 20.81 -13.38
C ASP A 555 -21.07 21.83 -13.47
N TYR A 556 -20.86 23.07 -13.01
CA TYR A 556 -21.91 24.09 -13.04
C TYR A 556 -22.26 24.51 -14.46
N VAL A 557 -21.31 24.49 -15.39
CA VAL A 557 -21.52 24.74 -16.82
C VAL A 557 -22.31 23.60 -17.43
N GLU A 558 -21.99 22.36 -17.07
CA GLU A 558 -22.70 21.18 -17.52
C GLU A 558 -24.14 21.14 -17.00
N ILE A 559 -24.34 21.37 -15.69
CA ILE A 559 -25.67 21.38 -15.04
C ILE A 559 -26.58 22.49 -15.59
N ASN A 560 -26.01 23.63 -15.98
CA ASN A 560 -26.76 24.80 -16.46
C ASN A 560 -26.80 24.93 -17.99
N GLY A 561 -26.00 24.14 -18.70
CA GLY A 561 -25.83 24.15 -20.16
C GLY A 561 -26.89 23.32 -20.88
N GLU A 562 -26.68 22.01 -20.99
CA GLU A 562 -27.57 21.11 -21.72
C GLU A 562 -28.53 20.32 -20.78
N PRO A 563 -29.77 20.02 -21.20
CA PRO A 563 -30.72 19.29 -20.35
C PRO A 563 -30.41 17.79 -20.15
N SER A 564 -29.28 17.29 -20.67
CA SER A 564 -28.91 15.88 -20.69
C SER A 564 -27.45 15.60 -20.35
N SER A 565 -26.69 16.62 -19.94
CA SER A 565 -25.34 16.47 -19.42
C SER A 565 -25.36 15.95 -17.98
N ASP A 566 -24.37 15.13 -17.67
CA ASP A 566 -24.09 14.45 -16.41
C ASP A 566 -22.63 14.77 -16.06
N PRO A 567 -22.37 15.53 -14.99
CA PRO A 567 -21.01 15.91 -14.60
C PRO A 567 -20.05 14.78 -14.23
N ASN A 568 -20.45 13.52 -14.42
CA ASN A 568 -19.61 12.36 -14.19
C ASN A 568 -19.32 11.60 -15.50
N ASP A 569 -19.68 12.17 -16.66
CA ASP A 569 -19.54 11.55 -17.98
C ASP A 569 -18.71 12.45 -18.91
N PRO A 570 -17.37 12.23 -18.98
CA PRO A 570 -16.42 13.11 -19.69
C PRO A 570 -16.58 13.07 -21.21
N THR A 571 -17.67 12.46 -21.70
CA THR A 571 -17.99 12.30 -23.11
C THR A 571 -19.21 13.12 -23.54
N ASP A 572 -19.92 13.76 -22.62
CA ASP A 572 -21.17 14.45 -22.92
C ASP A 572 -21.01 15.97 -23.14
N PHE A 573 -19.87 16.55 -22.74
CA PHE A 573 -19.49 17.95 -22.96
C PHE A 573 -18.21 18.20 -23.77
N ALA A 574 -17.68 17.17 -24.44
CA ALA A 574 -16.48 17.21 -25.28
C ALA A 574 -16.19 18.57 -25.97
N ASP A 575 -15.07 19.16 -25.59
CA ASP A 575 -14.44 20.33 -26.20
C ASP A 575 -13.22 19.84 -27.01
N GLY A 576 -13.47 19.44 -28.26
CA GLY A 576 -12.47 18.78 -29.08
C GLY A 576 -11.25 19.63 -29.44
N ASP A 577 -11.27 20.95 -29.20
CA ASP A 577 -10.15 21.85 -29.44
C ASP A 577 -9.72 22.72 -28.24
N GLY A 578 -10.32 22.51 -27.06
CA GLY A 578 -9.88 23.06 -25.77
C GLY A 578 -10.05 24.57 -25.66
N ASP A 579 -11.02 25.15 -26.38
CA ASP A 579 -11.23 26.60 -26.43
C ASP A 579 -12.29 27.13 -25.44
N GLY A 580 -12.87 26.22 -24.64
CA GLY A 580 -13.88 26.48 -23.62
C GLY A 580 -15.31 26.55 -24.16
N ILE A 581 -15.56 26.09 -25.39
CA ILE A 581 -16.88 26.05 -26.04
C ILE A 581 -17.19 24.64 -26.55
N SER A 582 -18.22 23.98 -26.02
CA SER A 582 -18.55 22.60 -26.41
C SER A 582 -18.86 22.42 -27.91
N ASP A 583 -18.45 21.26 -28.47
CA ASP A 583 -18.71 20.82 -29.86
C ASP A 583 -20.19 20.94 -30.28
N TYR A 584 -21.10 20.78 -29.30
CA TYR A 584 -22.53 20.93 -29.51
C TYR A 584 -22.94 22.40 -29.71
N THR A 585 -22.38 23.31 -28.91
CA THR A 585 -22.59 24.77 -29.02
C THR A 585 -22.05 25.31 -30.34
N GLU A 586 -21.01 24.67 -30.87
CA GLU A 586 -20.44 24.95 -32.19
C GLU A 586 -21.24 24.38 -33.37
N GLY A 587 -22.22 23.52 -33.10
CA GLY A 587 -23.20 23.05 -34.07
C GLY A 587 -22.98 21.65 -34.63
N GLY A 588 -22.26 20.78 -33.90
CA GLY A 588 -22.38 19.31 -34.00
C GLY A 588 -22.03 18.68 -35.35
N TYR A 589 -21.21 19.34 -36.18
CA TYR A 589 -20.66 18.76 -37.42
C TYR A 589 -19.29 19.35 -37.76
N ILE A 590 -18.29 19.11 -36.92
CA ILE A 590 -16.90 19.02 -37.36
C ILE A 590 -16.31 17.75 -36.74
N GLN A 591 -15.76 16.88 -37.59
CA GLN A 591 -14.90 15.79 -37.12
C GLN A 591 -13.48 16.35 -37.07
N ASP A 592 -12.79 16.16 -35.95
CA ASP A 592 -11.41 16.66 -35.76
C ASP A 592 -10.35 15.90 -36.53
N ASP A 593 -10.75 14.81 -37.18
CA ASP A 593 -9.91 14.08 -38.10
C ASP A 593 -10.29 14.29 -39.58
N ILE A 594 -9.35 14.04 -40.49
CA ILE A 594 -9.60 13.97 -41.92
C ILE A 594 -10.56 12.83 -42.24
N PHE A 595 -11.44 12.95 -43.23
CA PHE A 595 -12.18 11.78 -43.72
C PHE A 595 -12.33 11.77 -45.24
N ILE A 596 -12.56 10.59 -45.80
CA ILE A 596 -12.65 10.41 -47.24
C ILE A 596 -14.10 10.63 -47.68
N GLU A 597 -14.37 11.81 -48.24
CA GLU A 597 -15.69 12.13 -48.82
C GLU A 597 -15.85 11.48 -50.21
N ASN A 598 -14.78 11.42 -50.99
CA ASN A 598 -14.82 10.80 -52.32
C ASN A 598 -13.61 9.91 -52.61
N ASP A 599 -13.84 8.59 -52.55
CA ASP A 599 -12.90 7.54 -52.93
C ASP A 599 -13.09 7.05 -54.40
N LEU A 600 -14.03 7.64 -55.14
CA LEU A 600 -14.29 7.34 -56.55
C LEU A 600 -13.73 8.43 -57.48
N VAL A 601 -12.61 8.12 -58.12
CA VAL A 601 -11.91 9.05 -59.02
C VAL A 601 -12.33 8.79 -60.47
N SER A 602 -13.10 9.71 -61.07
CA SER A 602 -13.55 9.61 -62.47
C SER A 602 -13.37 10.90 -63.25
N LYS A 603 -12.77 10.83 -64.45
CA LYS A 603 -12.64 11.98 -65.36
C LYS A 603 -13.96 12.55 -65.88
N SER A 604 -15.07 11.82 -65.70
CA SER A 604 -16.40 12.20 -66.19
C SER A 604 -17.19 13.10 -65.22
N GLN A 605 -16.73 13.25 -63.97
CA GLN A 605 -17.40 14.03 -62.92
C GLN A 605 -16.65 15.34 -62.63
N PRO A 606 -17.35 16.47 -62.39
CA PRO A 606 -16.72 17.74 -62.01
C PRO A 606 -15.88 17.66 -60.71
N SER A 607 -16.32 16.85 -59.75
CA SER A 607 -15.64 16.52 -58.48
C SER A 607 -14.77 15.25 -58.57
N GLY A 608 -14.36 14.84 -59.77
CA GLY A 608 -13.69 13.56 -60.06
C GLY A 608 -12.25 13.41 -59.56
N PHE A 609 -11.93 13.96 -58.39
CA PHE A 609 -10.66 13.82 -57.68
C PHE A 609 -10.88 13.13 -56.33
N PHE A 610 -9.81 12.66 -55.72
CA PHE A 610 -9.85 12.05 -54.39
C PHE A 610 -10.07 13.15 -53.34
N GLU A 611 -11.23 13.18 -52.68
CA GLU A 611 -11.60 14.28 -51.78
C GLU A 611 -11.44 13.84 -50.32
N ILE A 612 -10.66 14.63 -49.57
CA ILE A 612 -10.31 14.35 -48.18
C ILE A 612 -10.77 15.56 -47.35
N VAL A 613 -11.92 15.48 -46.70
CA VAL A 613 -12.45 16.61 -45.91
C VAL A 613 -11.50 16.90 -44.75
N ASN A 614 -11.39 18.18 -44.40
CA ASN A 614 -10.53 18.74 -43.35
C ASN A 614 -9.01 18.65 -43.59
N ILE A 615 -8.55 18.12 -44.73
CA ILE A 615 -7.11 18.01 -45.03
C ILE A 615 -6.38 19.36 -45.08
N GLU A 616 -7.11 20.45 -45.33
CA GLU A 616 -6.57 21.81 -45.34
C GLU A 616 -6.21 22.34 -43.94
N ARG A 617 -6.77 21.76 -42.86
CA ARG A 617 -6.36 22.04 -41.47
C ARG A 617 -4.97 21.50 -41.18
N PHE A 618 -4.52 20.51 -41.96
CA PHE A 618 -3.24 19.83 -41.77
C PHE A 618 -2.29 20.13 -42.94
N PRO A 619 -1.69 21.34 -43.02
CA PRO A 619 -0.88 21.75 -44.16
C PRO A 619 0.36 20.88 -44.39
N ASP A 620 0.87 20.25 -43.33
CA ASP A 620 1.98 19.30 -43.33
C ASP A 620 1.52 17.86 -43.54
N ASN A 621 0.59 17.66 -44.48
CA ASN A 621 0.15 16.33 -44.88
C ASN A 621 0.94 15.76 -46.08
N THR A 622 0.93 14.45 -46.24
CA THR A 622 1.45 13.72 -47.40
C THR A 622 0.43 12.69 -47.85
N VAL A 623 0.02 12.73 -49.13
CA VAL A 623 -0.89 11.74 -49.72
C VAL A 623 -0.14 10.90 -50.75
N GLU A 624 -0.15 9.59 -50.56
CA GLU A 624 0.49 8.60 -51.42
C GLU A 624 -0.52 7.58 -51.94
N ILE A 625 -0.42 7.19 -53.22
CA ILE A 625 -1.32 6.21 -53.83
C ILE A 625 -0.52 5.15 -54.57
N PHE A 626 -0.94 3.90 -54.41
CA PHE A 626 -0.27 2.70 -54.90
C PHE A 626 -1.20 1.87 -55.78
N ASN A 627 -0.65 1.26 -56.83
CA ASN A 627 -1.41 0.28 -57.62
C ASN A 627 -1.46 -1.09 -56.94
N ARG A 628 -2.22 -2.03 -57.51
CA ARG A 628 -2.39 -3.41 -56.99
C ARG A 628 -1.09 -4.21 -56.74
N ASN A 629 0.03 -3.78 -57.32
CA ASN A 629 1.33 -4.45 -57.14
C ASN A 629 2.18 -3.74 -56.07
N GLY A 630 1.62 -2.80 -55.30
CA GLY A 630 2.33 -2.02 -54.29
C GLY A 630 3.25 -0.93 -54.86
N ILE A 631 3.14 -0.61 -56.15
CA ILE A 631 3.98 0.43 -56.78
C ILE A 631 3.30 1.79 -56.58
N LYS A 632 4.03 2.74 -55.98
CA LYS A 632 3.60 4.13 -55.81
C LYS A 632 3.39 4.80 -57.17
N VAL A 633 2.15 5.25 -57.42
CA VAL A 633 1.73 5.92 -58.65
C VAL A 633 1.50 7.42 -58.47
N PHE A 634 1.29 7.90 -57.24
CA PHE A 634 1.14 9.31 -56.90
C PHE A 634 1.68 9.57 -55.49
N SER A 635 2.21 10.78 -55.28
CA SER A 635 2.73 11.26 -54.00
C SER A 635 2.80 12.78 -54.03
N ILE A 636 2.23 13.44 -53.02
CA ILE A 636 2.29 14.89 -52.89
C ILE A 636 2.31 15.29 -51.41
N ASN A 637 3.01 16.38 -51.11
CA ASN A 637 2.96 17.04 -49.81
C ASN A 637 2.01 18.24 -49.89
N GLY A 638 1.22 18.45 -48.83
CA GLY A 638 0.24 19.53 -48.70
C GLY A 638 -0.98 19.37 -49.59
N TYR A 639 -1.59 18.18 -49.65
CA TYR A 639 -2.86 17.97 -50.35
C TYR A 639 -3.94 18.94 -49.84
N ASP A 640 -4.73 19.56 -50.73
CA ASP A 640 -5.58 20.72 -50.37
C ASP A 640 -6.99 20.75 -51.01
N ASN A 641 -7.47 19.61 -51.54
CA ASN A 641 -8.71 19.45 -52.34
C ASN A 641 -8.95 20.45 -53.48
N ASN A 642 -7.99 21.30 -53.81
CA ASN A 642 -8.20 22.42 -54.72
C ASN A 642 -7.13 22.44 -55.80
N SER A 643 -5.91 22.85 -55.44
CA SER A 643 -4.80 23.06 -56.36
C SER A 643 -3.86 21.85 -56.44
N ARG A 644 -3.75 21.08 -55.36
CA ARG A 644 -2.89 19.93 -55.15
C ARG A 644 -3.76 18.72 -54.85
N VAL A 645 -4.22 18.06 -55.91
CA VAL A 645 -5.18 16.94 -55.83
C VAL A 645 -4.88 15.79 -56.77
N PHE A 646 -5.30 14.58 -56.39
CA PHE A 646 -5.19 13.39 -57.21
C PHE A 646 -6.42 13.21 -58.11
N ARG A 647 -6.18 13.22 -59.43
CA ARG A 647 -7.22 13.11 -60.48
C ARG A 647 -7.11 11.82 -61.29
N GLY A 648 -6.48 10.78 -60.72
CA GLY A 648 -6.28 9.50 -61.42
C GLY A 648 -5.20 9.56 -62.51
N ILE A 649 -4.20 10.44 -62.34
CA ILE A 649 -3.04 10.57 -63.23
C ILE A 649 -1.79 10.26 -62.39
N SER A 650 -0.87 9.47 -62.94
CA SER A 650 0.35 9.08 -62.24
C SER A 650 1.46 10.11 -62.40
N ASP A 651 2.22 10.34 -61.32
CA ASP A 651 3.46 11.14 -61.30
C ASP A 651 4.74 10.26 -61.20
N GLY A 652 4.58 8.93 -61.21
CA GLY A 652 5.67 7.97 -61.03
C GLY A 652 6.58 7.81 -62.26
N ARG A 653 7.91 7.86 -62.06
CA ARG A 653 8.95 7.75 -63.10
C ARG A 653 9.01 6.43 -63.89
N ALA A 654 8.16 5.44 -63.61
CA ALA A 654 8.21 4.14 -64.28
C ALA A 654 6.85 3.73 -64.87
N THR A 655 6.79 3.77 -66.21
CA THR A 655 5.96 2.92 -67.10
C THR A 655 4.55 3.32 -67.55
N LEU A 656 4.08 4.56 -67.40
CA LEU A 656 2.96 5.07 -68.20
C LEU A 656 3.25 6.52 -68.64
N GLN A 657 2.86 6.88 -69.87
CA GLN A 657 3.17 8.20 -70.45
C GLN A 657 2.61 9.31 -69.56
N ASN A 658 3.42 10.31 -69.20
CA ASN A 658 2.98 11.55 -68.57
C ASN A 658 1.71 12.06 -69.28
N GLY A 659 0.57 12.00 -68.61
CA GLY A 659 -0.71 12.50 -69.10
C GLY A 659 -1.75 11.44 -69.54
N GLU A 660 -1.40 10.16 -69.62
CA GLU A 660 -2.42 9.10 -69.76
C GLU A 660 -2.92 8.67 -68.38
N GLY A 661 -4.25 8.61 -68.20
CA GLY A 661 -4.86 8.29 -66.91
C GLY A 661 -4.53 6.87 -66.46
N LEU A 662 -4.47 6.66 -65.14
CA LEU A 662 -4.27 5.35 -64.53
C LEU A 662 -5.40 4.37 -64.93
N PRO A 663 -5.09 3.07 -65.18
CA PRO A 663 -6.11 2.09 -65.54
C PRO A 663 -7.24 1.99 -64.52
N THR A 664 -8.46 1.73 -65.00
CA THR A 664 -9.63 1.45 -64.15
C THR A 664 -9.35 0.28 -63.20
N GLY A 665 -9.60 0.47 -61.91
CA GLY A 665 -9.36 -0.54 -60.90
C GLY A 665 -9.23 0.04 -59.49
N VAL A 666 -8.99 -0.84 -58.52
CA VAL A 666 -8.76 -0.49 -57.11
C VAL A 666 -7.29 -0.13 -56.90
N TYR A 667 -7.08 0.95 -56.15
CA TYR A 667 -5.80 1.48 -55.71
C TYR A 667 -5.83 1.61 -54.18
N PHE A 668 -4.65 1.67 -53.57
CA PHE A 668 -4.49 1.83 -52.12
C PHE A 668 -3.89 3.21 -51.85
N TYR A 669 -4.38 3.93 -50.84
CA TYR A 669 -3.84 5.21 -50.42
C TYR A 669 -3.28 5.16 -49.00
N ILE A 670 -2.29 6.01 -48.74
CA ILE A 670 -1.77 6.33 -47.42
C ILE A 670 -1.73 7.86 -47.31
N ILE A 671 -2.30 8.39 -46.24
CA ILE A 671 -2.31 9.80 -45.89
C ILE A 671 -1.59 9.93 -44.56
N LYS A 672 -0.59 10.80 -44.50
CA LYS A 672 0.13 11.14 -43.28
C LYS A 672 -0.10 12.61 -42.98
N TYR A 673 -0.32 12.99 -41.74
CA TYR A 673 -0.56 14.36 -41.32
C TYR A 673 -0.21 14.50 -39.84
N ILE A 674 -0.01 15.73 -39.39
CA ILE A 674 0.28 16.05 -37.99
C ILE A 674 -1.00 16.61 -37.39
N GLN A 675 -1.48 16.02 -36.29
CA GLN A 675 -2.60 16.50 -35.49
C GLN A 675 -2.10 16.60 -34.05
N GLU A 676 -2.24 17.76 -33.41
CA GLU A 676 -1.75 18.02 -32.04
C GLU A 676 -0.30 17.57 -31.83
N GLY A 677 0.63 18.02 -32.69
CA GLY A 677 2.05 17.61 -32.66
C GLY A 677 2.33 16.16 -33.09
N ASN A 678 1.32 15.28 -33.05
CA ASN A 678 1.44 13.85 -33.28
C ASN A 678 1.28 13.43 -34.75
N GLY A 679 2.16 12.54 -35.21
CA GLY A 679 2.14 12.01 -36.57
C GLY A 679 1.05 10.95 -36.79
N ARG A 680 -0.08 11.32 -37.40
CA ARG A 680 -1.19 10.41 -37.75
C ARG A 680 -1.02 9.80 -39.14
N THR A 681 -1.52 8.57 -39.32
CA THR A 681 -1.55 7.88 -40.62
C THR A 681 -2.91 7.24 -40.89
N ARG A 682 -3.54 7.62 -42.00
CA ARG A 682 -4.79 7.03 -42.49
C ARG A 682 -4.57 6.29 -43.80
N SER A 683 -5.13 5.10 -43.95
CA SER A 683 -4.97 4.30 -45.17
C SER A 683 -6.26 3.60 -45.59
N GLY A 684 -6.36 3.24 -46.86
CA GLY A 684 -7.56 2.63 -47.39
C GLY A 684 -7.51 2.42 -48.89
N TYR A 685 -8.67 2.15 -49.50
CA TYR A 685 -8.77 1.87 -50.92
C TYR A 685 -9.55 2.97 -51.63
N LEU A 686 -9.16 3.26 -52.87
CA LEU A 686 -9.92 4.13 -53.77
C LEU A 686 -10.11 3.42 -55.12
N TYR A 687 -11.19 3.75 -55.82
CA TYR A 687 -11.49 3.19 -57.13
C TYR A 687 -11.32 4.24 -58.23
N ILE A 688 -10.52 3.92 -59.24
CA ILE A 688 -10.37 4.77 -60.43
C ILE A 688 -11.29 4.24 -61.53
N GLN A 689 -12.08 5.12 -62.13
CA GLN A 689 -12.96 4.83 -63.28
C GLN A 689 -12.67 5.80 -64.43
N GLN A 690 -11.92 5.34 -65.46
CA GLN A 690 -11.64 6.12 -66.67
C GLN A 690 -12.84 6.27 -67.60
#